data_AF-A0A0C3QE42-F1
#
_entry.id   AF-A0A0C3QE42-F1
#
_cell.length_a   1.000
_cell.length_b   1.000
_cell.length_c   1.000
_cell.angle_alpha   90.00
_cell.angle_beta   90.00
_cell.angle_gamma   90.00
#
_symmetry.space_group_name_H-M   'P 1'
#
loop_
_entity.id
_entity.type
_entity.pdbx_description
1 polymer ?
#
loop_
_entity_poly.entity_id
_entity_poly.type
_entity_poly.pdbx_seq_one_letter_code
_entity_poly.pdbx_strand_id
1 'polypeptide(L)'
;MAHHTARLPTEGHSENKARDILDGMSRYRLDPTSIKIADPTPRAWGGQSVVIIGTLTQPGTPRILQLIPKEFEKLLPKFLEKIICDESNEVQFEAVEKMISGTDELVFKAFKRLRSEALKKGMTGKLKELAFEAFKELVFGKKVAVKKFEWPHDDTEKSARDFKSFVNELSLMTSLSHPNIIKFLGFVEDTKKGDAWIVLPWEANGNVREFLQSGEWLIPERISLIQDTAKGLEYLHSHDPPICHGDLKSLNILVNSSYRAIITDFGSARLKRSVALEKEENQWVMPRQMLVNGAESTSPQVKFDPSTLDLTLTGPNFSLRWTAPEVLKGEMGDLPSDMWAMGWICWEIITGRMPFEELGREPLIIDRTLTGKLPLIREDSQLSHVLMLCSLMSDCWLSDPGKRIGVSAFQRKTAIMPSETPSGSASDGQKARSVGLLVELGRMYELQSDKANAQAHYRSAIGVATRTKDDLGKASALQCLGRIHGANSNFGEAESSYKEAQEICSRVGNSLGTAHALGGLGEIYRMQSKHQEAEKVFNDAREAHSRAGSDLGTGNALVGLGNTYQAQSKYPEAEKAFNAARETHYRIGNDLGTGNALFGLGNTYLVQSKDLEAEKAFRKAREIYSRIGNDLGAASALDGLGQVHRAQSQNQEAEVAFKDAREIHSRIGNDLGTGNALVGLGNTYLAQLRSQEAERAFREAHEIHSRIGNDPGAANALDGLGELYRAQSKNHEAEKAFNEAYKIHSRSRNDLGMGNALLGLGSTYLAQSKDLDAEKAFRTAHEIHSRIGNDLGATSALDGLEQVRRAQSQDQEAEGAFNDTRTIHSLINENFGAGNASRSLGIVHDYRRTWNEAEQVCNHQVPASPDCANDDHSNARALLALGKLHHTQHRYLEAEETITKALAIATNIAHLQGQATTSQLLAEILRSQLKRSERMDNLIEAEVVYAQIGNHVSRAEIVRKIGDLQVEQGMYTEAEESYHLAQAIYLSIDNAGGVATSLRQLGELCIYQGRHAEAEEYFTQARLGHAVIPDENGEAKALDGLTAVHALQGKFGDAKATCMEACEIYRRIGRPLSEICVYISGMIHVVEENPL
;
A
#
# COMPACT_ATOMS: atom_id res chain seq x y z
N MET A 1 -39.29 5.70 -70.09
CA MET A 1 -40.51 5.26 -69.38
C MET A 1 -40.31 5.51 -67.90
N ALA A 2 -41.29 6.20 -67.29
CA ALA A 2 -41.58 6.35 -65.86
C ALA A 2 -40.53 6.97 -64.91
N HIS A 3 -40.89 8.18 -64.43
CA HIS A 3 -40.44 8.83 -63.22
C HIS A 3 -40.69 7.99 -61.95
N HIS A 4 -39.75 8.00 -61.01
CA HIS A 4 -40.07 7.98 -59.58
C HIS A 4 -39.07 8.83 -58.80
N THR A 5 -39.49 10.06 -58.49
CA THR A 5 -38.91 10.92 -57.46
C THR A 5 -39.22 10.35 -56.08
N ALA A 6 -38.22 9.84 -55.37
CA ALA A 6 -38.31 9.62 -53.93
C ALA A 6 -38.10 10.97 -53.22
N ARG A 7 -39.16 11.48 -52.58
CA ARG A 7 -39.13 12.69 -51.76
C ARG A 7 -38.27 12.43 -50.52
N LEU A 8 -37.35 13.35 -50.23
CA LEU A 8 -36.70 13.49 -48.91
C LEU A 8 -37.78 13.67 -47.82
N PRO A 9 -37.57 13.18 -46.59
CA PRO A 9 -38.52 13.42 -45.50
C PRO A 9 -38.51 14.91 -45.17
N THR A 10 -39.69 15.53 -45.26
CA THR A 10 -39.93 16.95 -44.95
C THR A 10 -39.85 17.23 -43.44
N GLU A 11 -39.28 18.38 -43.06
CA GLU A 11 -39.11 18.89 -41.68
C GLU A 11 -40.37 18.82 -40.79
N GLY A 12 -41.57 18.78 -41.38
CA GLY A 12 -42.83 18.55 -40.66
C GLY A 12 -42.90 17.23 -39.86
N HIS A 13 -42.06 16.23 -40.15
CA HIS A 13 -41.97 15.02 -39.33
C HIS A 13 -41.25 15.24 -37.98
N SER A 14 -40.31 16.20 -37.91
CA SER A 14 -39.54 16.50 -36.68
C SER A 14 -40.36 17.30 -35.67
N GLU A 15 -41.15 18.26 -36.14
CA GLU A 15 -42.01 19.10 -35.28
C GLU A 15 -43.18 18.29 -34.70
N ASN A 16 -43.79 17.40 -35.50
CA ASN A 16 -44.83 16.49 -35.02
C ASN A 16 -44.31 15.58 -33.89
N LYS A 17 -43.08 15.05 -34.02
CA LYS A 17 -42.46 14.23 -32.97
C LYS A 17 -42.20 15.00 -31.68
N ALA A 18 -41.83 16.28 -31.77
CA ALA A 18 -41.64 17.14 -30.59
C ALA A 18 -42.97 17.43 -29.87
N ARG A 19 -44.06 17.61 -30.63
CA ARG A 19 -45.42 17.79 -30.09
C ARG A 19 -45.94 16.51 -29.44
N ASP A 20 -45.72 15.35 -30.04
CA ASP A 20 -46.09 14.05 -29.44
C ASP A 20 -45.40 13.84 -28.07
N ILE A 21 -44.14 14.27 -27.95
CA ILE A 21 -43.39 14.22 -26.68
C ILE A 21 -44.02 15.13 -25.63
N LEU A 22 -44.39 16.37 -25.99
CA LEU A 22 -45.05 17.32 -25.08
C LEU A 22 -46.43 16.83 -24.62
N ASP A 23 -47.21 16.23 -25.51
CA ASP A 23 -48.52 15.66 -25.15
C ASP A 23 -48.38 14.47 -24.18
N GLY A 24 -47.32 13.68 -24.34
CA GLY A 24 -46.89 12.66 -23.37
C GLY A 24 -46.51 13.21 -21.98
N MET A 25 -46.23 14.50 -21.87
CA MET A 25 -45.86 15.20 -20.62
C MET A 25 -47.02 15.97 -19.99
N SER A 26 -48.26 15.73 -20.40
CA SER A 26 -49.48 16.40 -19.89
C SER A 26 -49.57 16.51 -18.36
N ARG A 27 -49.05 15.53 -17.60
CA ARG A 27 -49.01 15.56 -16.13
C ARG A 27 -48.16 16.69 -15.51
N TYR A 28 -47.22 17.26 -16.28
CA TYR A 28 -46.36 18.37 -15.86
C TYR A 28 -46.82 19.71 -16.45
N ARG A 29 -47.87 19.73 -17.28
CA ARG A 29 -48.41 20.95 -17.88
C ARG A 29 -49.18 21.74 -16.82
N LEU A 30 -48.77 22.98 -16.60
CA LEU A 30 -49.35 23.89 -15.62
C LEU A 30 -50.33 24.85 -16.31
N ASP A 31 -51.40 25.22 -15.61
CA ASP A 31 -52.30 26.27 -16.06
C ASP A 31 -51.57 27.63 -15.96
N PRO A 32 -51.45 28.43 -17.04
CA PRO A 32 -50.83 29.75 -16.98
C PRO A 32 -51.39 30.64 -15.87
N THR A 33 -52.67 30.51 -15.52
CA THR A 33 -53.33 31.30 -14.47
C THR A 33 -52.88 30.92 -13.05
N SER A 34 -52.29 29.73 -12.88
CA SER A 34 -51.74 29.25 -11.62
C SER A 34 -50.40 29.89 -11.23
N ILE A 35 -49.81 30.69 -12.13
CA ILE A 35 -48.53 31.37 -11.93
C ILE A 35 -48.76 32.88 -11.96
N LYS A 36 -48.55 33.55 -10.82
CA LYS A 36 -48.51 35.01 -10.78
C LYS A 36 -47.06 35.50 -10.78
N ILE A 37 -46.68 36.19 -11.84
CA ILE A 37 -45.41 36.89 -11.96
C ILE A 37 -45.43 38.13 -11.05
N ALA A 38 -44.45 38.26 -10.16
CA ALA A 38 -44.40 39.34 -9.17
C ALA A 38 -43.79 40.64 -9.71
N ASP A 39 -42.86 40.53 -10.68
CA ASP A 39 -42.17 41.64 -11.34
C ASP A 39 -41.82 41.19 -12.78
N PRO A 40 -42.34 41.83 -13.84
CA PRO A 40 -42.06 41.44 -15.23
C PRO A 40 -40.66 41.85 -15.70
N THR A 41 -39.93 42.65 -14.91
CA THR A 41 -38.56 43.03 -15.22
C THR A 41 -37.65 41.81 -15.00
N PRO A 42 -36.92 41.33 -16.01
CA PRO A 42 -35.95 40.26 -15.80
C PRO A 42 -34.94 40.72 -14.76
N ARG A 43 -34.94 40.09 -13.58
CA ARG A 43 -33.93 40.38 -12.58
C ARG A 43 -32.76 39.46 -12.84
N ALA A 44 -31.65 40.02 -13.31
CA ALA A 44 -30.35 39.40 -13.18
C ALA A 44 -29.91 39.50 -11.71
N TRP A 45 -30.52 38.69 -10.86
CA TRP A 45 -29.93 38.26 -9.59
C TRP A 45 -29.84 36.74 -9.71
N GLY A 46 -28.67 36.13 -9.51
CA GLY A 46 -28.68 34.73 -9.11
C GLY A 46 -28.25 33.67 -10.10
N GLY A 47 -27.81 33.95 -11.32
CA GLY A 47 -27.37 32.88 -12.24
C GLY A 47 -28.44 31.88 -12.67
N GLN A 48 -29.72 32.16 -12.42
CA GLN A 48 -30.78 31.55 -13.22
C GLN A 48 -30.90 32.36 -14.51
N SER A 49 -30.37 31.85 -15.61
CA SER A 49 -30.43 32.42 -16.97
C SER A 49 -31.76 33.13 -17.24
N VAL A 50 -31.79 34.47 -17.17
CA VAL A 50 -32.96 35.36 -17.38
C VAL A 50 -34.28 34.71 -16.93
N VAL A 51 -34.43 34.54 -15.62
CA VAL A 51 -35.63 33.93 -15.03
C VAL A 51 -36.47 34.97 -14.29
N ILE A 52 -37.78 34.89 -14.45
CA ILE A 52 -38.75 35.75 -13.78
C ILE A 52 -39.22 35.06 -12.49
N ILE A 53 -39.34 35.83 -11.39
CA ILE A 53 -39.88 35.30 -10.13
C ILE A 53 -41.40 35.21 -10.21
N GLY A 54 -41.90 33.98 -10.09
CA GLY A 54 -43.32 33.66 -10.04
C GLY A 54 -43.77 33.12 -8.69
N THR A 55 -45.08 33.10 -8.47
CA THR A 55 -45.72 32.37 -7.37
C THR A 55 -46.67 31.35 -7.95
N LEU A 56 -46.39 30.06 -7.72
CA LEU A 56 -47.18 28.93 -8.18
C LEU A 56 -48.23 28.53 -7.11
N THR A 57 -49.49 28.41 -7.52
CA THR A 57 -50.62 27.99 -6.67
C THR A 57 -51.20 26.66 -7.15
N GLN A 58 -51.65 25.79 -6.23
CA GLN A 58 -52.22 24.48 -6.63
C GLN A 58 -53.55 24.63 -7.38
N PRO A 59 -53.84 23.76 -8.38
CA PRO A 59 -55.11 23.78 -9.11
C PRO A 59 -56.30 23.57 -8.15
N GLY A 60 -57.29 24.46 -8.21
CA GLY A 60 -58.53 24.35 -7.42
C GLY A 60 -58.46 24.85 -5.97
N THR A 61 -57.35 25.44 -5.53
CA THR A 61 -57.28 26.08 -4.20
C THR A 61 -57.50 27.60 -4.38
N PRO A 62 -58.65 28.18 -3.98
CA PRO A 62 -58.80 29.62 -4.01
C PRO A 62 -57.71 30.28 -3.16
N ARG A 63 -57.19 31.43 -3.61
CA ARG A 63 -56.23 32.22 -2.83
C ARG A 63 -56.79 32.45 -1.43
N ILE A 64 -56.20 31.83 -0.42
CA ILE A 64 -56.48 32.16 0.98
C ILE A 64 -56.14 33.65 1.24
N LEU A 65 -55.20 34.21 0.46
CA LEU A 65 -54.90 35.65 0.42
C LEU A 65 -56.06 36.56 0.02
N GLN A 66 -57.10 36.07 -0.68
CA GLN A 66 -58.31 36.88 -0.95
C GLN A 66 -59.26 36.93 0.27
N LEU A 67 -59.04 36.06 1.26
CA LEU A 67 -59.87 35.88 2.44
C LEU A 67 -59.23 36.48 3.72
N ILE A 68 -57.96 36.90 3.64
CA ILE A 68 -57.23 37.56 4.72
C ILE A 68 -57.32 39.08 4.52
N PRO A 69 -57.75 39.89 5.51
CA PRO A 69 -57.78 41.34 5.39
C PRO A 69 -56.38 41.91 5.06
N LYS A 70 -56.30 42.85 4.10
CA LYS A 70 -55.02 43.43 3.60
C LYS A 70 -54.09 43.99 4.69
N GLU A 71 -54.66 44.38 5.83
CA GLU A 71 -53.93 44.88 7.00
C GLU A 71 -53.06 43.79 7.66
N PHE A 72 -53.48 42.52 7.57
CA PHE A 72 -52.80 41.38 8.18
C PHE A 72 -51.76 40.72 7.26
N GLU A 73 -51.89 40.89 5.94
CA GLU A 73 -50.96 40.34 4.93
C GLU A 73 -49.50 40.74 5.19
N LYS A 74 -49.27 41.95 5.72
CA LYS A 74 -47.92 42.48 6.04
C LYS A 74 -47.36 42.02 7.39
N LEU A 75 -48.23 41.62 8.32
CA LEU A 75 -47.85 41.23 9.69
C LEU A 75 -47.63 39.72 9.81
N LEU A 76 -48.36 38.94 9.00
CA LEU A 76 -48.39 37.48 9.06
C LEU A 76 -47.01 36.82 8.86
N PRO A 77 -46.14 37.26 7.93
CA PRO A 77 -44.81 36.66 7.76
C PRO A 77 -43.91 36.85 8.99
N LYS A 78 -43.86 38.07 9.55
CA LYS A 78 -43.08 38.39 10.76
C LYS A 78 -43.59 37.66 12.00
N PHE A 79 -44.90 37.40 12.06
CA PHE A 79 -45.52 36.68 13.17
C PHE A 79 -45.27 35.16 13.08
N LEU A 80 -45.31 34.59 11.88
CA LEU A 80 -44.97 33.19 11.62
C LEU A 80 -43.48 32.88 11.86
N GLU A 81 -42.57 33.80 11.51
CA GLU A 81 -41.14 33.68 11.85
C GLU A 81 -40.92 33.62 13.37
N LYS A 82 -41.67 34.42 14.13
CA LYS A 82 -41.58 34.45 15.60
C LYS A 82 -42.06 33.14 16.26
N ILE A 83 -42.98 32.41 15.62
CA ILE A 83 -43.50 31.09 16.07
C ILE A 83 -42.48 29.97 15.79
N ILE A 84 -41.67 30.09 14.73
CA ILE A 84 -40.63 29.12 14.38
C ILE A 84 -39.48 29.16 15.39
N CYS A 85 -39.12 30.35 15.88
CA CYS A 85 -37.95 30.57 16.74
C CYS A 85 -38.13 30.23 18.24
N ASP A 86 -39.33 29.90 18.71
CA ASP A 86 -39.59 29.63 20.14
C ASP A 86 -40.23 28.24 20.34
N GLU A 87 -39.54 27.37 21.08
CA GLU A 87 -39.93 25.97 21.27
C GLU A 87 -41.12 25.79 22.22
N SER A 88 -41.54 26.83 22.96
CA SER A 88 -42.28 26.66 24.21
C SER A 88 -43.70 27.23 24.31
N ASN A 89 -44.29 27.86 23.28
CA ASN A 89 -45.55 28.60 23.45
C ASN A 89 -46.78 28.05 22.68
N GLU A 90 -47.54 27.18 23.35
CA GLU A 90 -48.90 26.75 22.98
C GLU A 90 -49.89 27.95 22.85
N VAL A 91 -49.60 29.04 23.56
CA VAL A 91 -50.33 30.32 23.56
C VAL A 91 -50.33 31.01 22.18
N GLN A 92 -49.27 30.86 21.39
CA GLN A 92 -49.21 31.47 20.05
C GLN A 92 -50.05 30.70 19.02
N PHE A 93 -50.21 29.38 19.17
CA PHE A 93 -51.12 28.59 18.34
C PHE A 93 -52.59 28.95 18.60
N GLU A 94 -52.96 29.19 19.86
CA GLU A 94 -54.30 29.69 20.21
C GLU A 94 -54.56 31.11 19.67
N ALA A 95 -53.54 31.98 19.69
CA ALA A 95 -53.64 33.33 19.12
C ALA A 95 -53.86 33.27 17.60
N VAL A 96 -53.15 32.39 16.89
CA VAL A 96 -53.37 32.14 15.45
C VAL A 96 -54.76 31.55 15.23
N GLU A 97 -55.18 30.54 15.98
CA GLU A 97 -56.50 29.91 15.87
C GLU A 97 -57.65 30.91 16.06
N LYS A 98 -57.54 31.84 17.02
CA LYS A 98 -58.47 32.97 17.20
C LYS A 98 -58.42 33.99 16.06
N MET A 99 -57.27 34.17 15.42
CA MET A 99 -57.11 35.09 14.29
C MET A 99 -57.72 34.54 13.00
N ILE A 100 -57.63 33.21 12.78
CA ILE A 100 -58.14 32.55 11.58
C ILE A 100 -59.55 31.96 11.75
N SER A 101 -60.14 31.99 12.95
CA SER A 101 -61.48 31.43 13.25
C SER A 101 -62.66 32.10 12.55
N GLY A 102 -62.41 33.11 11.69
CA GLY A 102 -63.39 33.74 10.82
C GLY A 102 -63.07 33.65 9.32
N THR A 103 -62.02 32.92 8.94
CA THR A 103 -61.65 32.66 7.53
C THR A 103 -62.27 31.35 7.03
N ASP A 104 -62.29 31.15 5.71
CA ASP A 104 -62.84 29.97 5.02
C ASP A 104 -62.57 28.65 5.77
N GLU A 105 -63.62 27.84 5.93
CA GLU A 105 -63.66 26.61 6.73
C GLU A 105 -62.53 25.63 6.36
N LEU A 106 -62.08 25.63 5.11
CA LEU A 106 -60.99 24.78 4.62
C LEU A 106 -59.63 25.14 5.22
N VAL A 107 -59.34 26.44 5.38
CA VAL A 107 -58.08 26.95 5.94
C VAL A 107 -57.98 26.63 7.42
N PHE A 108 -59.10 26.86 8.13
CA PHE A 108 -59.23 26.54 9.54
C PHE A 108 -59.06 25.04 9.81
N LYS A 109 -59.65 24.19 8.95
CA LYS A 109 -59.55 22.73 9.04
C LYS A 109 -58.15 22.21 8.70
N ALA A 110 -57.47 22.82 7.72
CA ALA A 110 -56.09 22.48 7.37
C ALA A 110 -55.11 22.82 8.50
N PHE A 111 -55.25 24.01 9.11
CA PHE A 111 -54.44 24.43 10.26
C PHE A 111 -54.66 23.52 11.48
N LYS A 112 -55.92 23.20 11.82
CA LYS A 112 -56.24 22.25 12.92
C LYS A 112 -55.66 20.86 12.70
N ARG A 113 -55.70 20.37 11.46
CA ARG A 113 -55.12 19.07 11.12
C ARG A 113 -53.60 19.07 11.26
N LEU A 114 -52.92 20.11 10.77
CA LEU A 114 -51.46 20.29 10.93
C LEU A 114 -51.06 20.35 12.41
N ARG A 115 -51.78 21.17 13.21
CA ARG A 115 -51.58 21.28 14.66
C ARG A 115 -51.77 19.93 15.37
N SER A 116 -52.87 19.23 15.09
CA SER A 116 -53.14 17.92 15.69
C SER A 116 -52.12 16.85 15.31
N GLU A 117 -51.62 16.86 14.08
CA GLU A 117 -50.63 15.89 13.59
C GLU A 117 -49.24 16.18 14.20
N ALA A 118 -48.87 17.44 14.34
CA ALA A 118 -47.62 17.88 14.98
C ALA A 118 -47.59 17.53 16.48
N LEU A 119 -48.70 17.75 17.20
CA LEU A 119 -48.84 17.36 18.62
C LEU A 119 -48.81 15.84 18.82
N LYS A 120 -49.47 15.06 17.94
CA LYS A 120 -49.48 13.59 18.04
C LYS A 120 -48.11 12.95 17.81
N LYS A 121 -47.25 13.58 16.99
CA LYS A 121 -45.95 13.02 16.60
C LYS A 121 -44.77 13.58 17.41
N GLY A 122 -45.02 14.44 18.41
CA GLY A 122 -43.96 15.03 19.23
C GLY A 122 -42.88 15.74 18.39
N MET A 123 -43.28 16.46 17.32
CA MET A 123 -42.34 17.03 16.36
C MET A 123 -41.49 18.15 17.00
N THR A 124 -40.16 18.02 16.94
CA THR A 124 -39.18 19.04 17.37
C THR A 124 -38.24 19.42 16.21
N GLY A 125 -37.62 20.60 16.27
CA GLY A 125 -36.60 21.05 15.30
C GLY A 125 -37.07 21.09 13.83
N LYS A 126 -36.28 20.49 12.93
CA LYS A 126 -36.40 20.58 11.45
C LYS A 126 -37.73 20.05 10.88
N LEU A 127 -38.40 19.13 11.59
CA LEU A 127 -39.73 18.63 11.21
C LEU A 127 -40.83 19.68 11.42
N LYS A 128 -40.69 20.51 12.46
CA LYS A 128 -41.56 21.67 12.71
C LYS A 128 -41.36 22.71 11.60
N GLU A 129 -40.11 23.02 11.24
CA GLU A 129 -39.80 23.92 10.12
C GLU A 129 -40.40 23.45 8.79
N LEU A 130 -40.23 22.16 8.44
CA LEU A 130 -40.79 21.59 7.20
C LEU A 130 -42.33 21.66 7.17
N ALA A 131 -43.01 21.41 8.30
CA ALA A 131 -44.45 21.53 8.40
C ALA A 131 -44.94 22.98 8.26
N PHE A 132 -44.19 23.94 8.82
CA PHE A 132 -44.47 25.36 8.71
C PHE A 132 -44.18 25.91 7.30
N GLU A 133 -43.11 25.47 6.64
CA GLU A 133 -42.85 25.81 5.25
C GLU A 133 -43.91 25.23 4.33
N ALA A 134 -44.37 23.99 4.55
CA ALA A 134 -45.51 23.42 3.84
C ALA A 134 -46.80 24.24 4.05
N PHE A 135 -47.01 24.79 5.26
CA PHE A 135 -48.14 25.68 5.55
C PHE A 135 -47.99 27.06 4.88
N LYS A 136 -46.79 27.65 4.86
CA LYS A 136 -46.50 28.89 4.13
C LYS A 136 -46.73 28.71 2.63
N GLU A 137 -46.26 27.60 2.05
CA GLU A 137 -46.50 27.25 0.65
C GLU A 137 -48.00 27.12 0.35
N LEU A 138 -48.80 26.58 1.29
CA LEU A 138 -50.25 26.47 1.16
C LEU A 138 -50.96 27.84 1.22
N VAL A 139 -50.48 28.77 2.05
CA VAL A 139 -51.12 30.09 2.27
C VAL A 139 -50.69 31.14 1.25
N PHE A 140 -49.40 31.21 0.92
CA PHE A 140 -48.82 32.25 0.06
C PHE A 140 -48.52 31.78 -1.37
N GLY A 141 -48.64 30.48 -1.64
CA GLY A 141 -48.15 29.87 -2.87
C GLY A 141 -46.64 29.63 -2.81
N LYS A 142 -46.15 28.74 -3.68
CA LYS A 142 -44.74 28.39 -3.75
C LYS A 142 -43.99 29.41 -4.62
N LYS A 143 -42.92 30.02 -4.10
CA LYS A 143 -42.01 30.83 -4.93
C LYS A 143 -41.33 29.94 -5.96
N VAL A 144 -41.39 30.35 -7.21
CA VAL A 144 -40.84 29.61 -8.35
C VAL A 144 -40.02 30.52 -9.25
N ALA A 145 -39.08 29.89 -9.91
CA ALA A 145 -38.27 30.39 -10.99
C ALA A 145 -38.97 30.07 -12.32
N VAL A 146 -39.28 31.08 -13.14
CA VAL A 146 -39.93 30.92 -14.45
C VAL A 146 -38.96 31.30 -15.57
N LYS A 147 -38.41 30.31 -16.28
CA LYS A 147 -37.55 30.51 -17.46
C LYS A 147 -38.45 30.68 -18.68
N LYS A 148 -38.50 31.89 -19.25
CA LYS A 148 -39.36 32.24 -20.38
C LYS A 148 -38.62 32.02 -21.71
N PHE A 149 -39.28 31.33 -22.63
CA PHE A 149 -38.86 31.18 -24.02
C PHE A 149 -39.81 32.01 -24.88
N GLU A 150 -39.23 32.90 -25.69
CA GLU A 150 -39.92 33.67 -26.72
C GLU A 150 -39.28 33.27 -28.05
N TRP A 151 -40.07 32.77 -28.99
CA TRP A 151 -39.58 32.51 -30.35
C TRP A 151 -40.26 33.43 -31.37
N PRO A 152 -39.51 33.99 -32.34
CA PRO A 152 -40.01 35.01 -33.25
C PRO A 152 -40.96 34.42 -34.31
N HIS A 153 -42.20 34.92 -34.36
CA HIS A 153 -43.23 34.47 -35.32
C HIS A 153 -42.86 34.68 -36.80
N ASP A 154 -41.91 35.57 -37.10
CA ASP A 154 -41.54 35.96 -38.46
C ASP A 154 -40.47 35.05 -39.11
N ASP A 155 -39.83 34.16 -38.34
CA ASP A 155 -38.82 33.22 -38.82
C ASP A 155 -39.20 31.78 -38.43
N THR A 156 -39.76 31.05 -39.39
CA THR A 156 -40.25 29.68 -39.21
C THR A 156 -39.14 28.67 -38.92
N GLU A 157 -37.94 28.84 -39.48
CA GLU A 157 -36.81 27.93 -39.27
C GLU A 157 -36.18 28.13 -37.89
N LYS A 158 -36.08 29.38 -37.44
CA LYS A 158 -35.59 29.70 -36.09
C LYS A 158 -36.61 29.26 -35.03
N SER A 159 -37.90 29.51 -35.25
CA SER A 159 -38.97 29.07 -34.35
C SER A 159 -39.00 27.55 -34.15
N ALA A 160 -38.87 26.77 -35.24
CA ALA A 160 -38.85 25.31 -35.14
C ALA A 160 -37.62 24.77 -34.38
N ARG A 161 -36.46 25.43 -34.53
CA ARG A 161 -35.24 25.10 -33.79
C ARG A 161 -35.35 25.43 -32.30
N ASP A 162 -35.83 26.63 -31.96
CA ASP A 162 -36.00 27.08 -30.57
C ASP A 162 -37.05 26.24 -29.83
N PHE A 163 -38.16 25.90 -30.49
CA PHE A 163 -39.18 25.00 -29.97
C PHE A 163 -38.63 23.59 -29.70
N LYS A 164 -37.84 23.04 -30.64
CA LYS A 164 -37.19 21.73 -30.46
C LYS A 164 -36.20 21.74 -29.29
N SER A 165 -35.45 22.83 -29.10
CA SER A 165 -34.55 23.00 -27.96
C SER A 165 -35.31 22.99 -26.63
N PHE A 166 -36.44 23.70 -26.56
CA PHE A 166 -37.33 23.71 -25.40
C PHE A 166 -37.87 22.30 -25.06
N VAL A 167 -38.37 21.56 -26.06
CA VAL A 167 -38.87 20.19 -25.85
C VAL A 167 -37.76 19.24 -25.42
N ASN A 168 -36.55 19.38 -25.97
CA ASN A 168 -35.40 18.56 -25.58
C ASN A 168 -34.99 18.81 -24.12
N GLU A 169 -34.91 20.07 -23.69
CA GLU A 169 -34.59 20.45 -22.31
C GLU A 169 -35.64 19.86 -21.34
N LEU A 170 -36.93 20.00 -21.65
CA LEU A 170 -38.02 19.39 -20.88
C LEU A 170 -37.90 17.87 -20.79
N SER A 171 -37.65 17.22 -21.93
CA SER A 171 -37.54 15.76 -22.01
C SER A 171 -36.45 15.22 -21.10
N LEU A 172 -35.28 15.88 -21.08
CA LEU A 172 -34.19 15.51 -20.18
C LEU A 172 -34.57 15.77 -18.73
N MET A 173 -35.10 16.94 -18.40
CA MET A 173 -35.40 17.28 -17.01
C MET A 173 -36.47 16.40 -16.37
N THR A 174 -37.42 15.85 -17.14
CA THR A 174 -38.46 14.95 -16.61
C THR A 174 -37.93 13.59 -16.15
N SER A 175 -36.77 13.15 -16.65
CA SER A 175 -36.16 11.86 -16.26
C SER A 175 -35.14 11.98 -15.12
N LEU A 176 -34.84 13.20 -14.66
CA LEU A 176 -33.83 13.46 -13.64
C LEU A 176 -34.47 13.64 -12.24
N SER A 177 -33.93 12.92 -11.26
CA SER A 177 -34.33 13.05 -9.86
C SER A 177 -33.16 12.75 -8.94
N HIS A 178 -32.50 13.80 -8.45
CA HIS A 178 -31.37 13.69 -7.54
C HIS A 178 -31.28 14.95 -6.64
N PRO A 179 -30.85 14.85 -5.36
CA PRO A 179 -30.78 16.00 -4.44
C PRO A 179 -29.91 17.17 -4.91
N ASN A 180 -28.91 16.91 -5.77
CA ASN A 180 -27.98 17.90 -6.32
C ASN A 180 -28.30 18.27 -7.79
N ILE A 181 -29.48 17.93 -8.30
CA ILE A 181 -29.99 18.33 -9.62
C ILE A 181 -31.28 19.11 -9.41
N ILE A 182 -31.46 20.22 -10.14
CA ILE A 182 -32.66 21.06 -9.97
C ILE A 182 -33.91 20.25 -10.27
N LYS A 183 -34.90 20.32 -9.38
CA LYS A 183 -36.15 19.60 -9.55
C LYS A 183 -37.02 20.29 -10.60
N PHE A 184 -37.45 19.58 -11.62
CA PHE A 184 -38.46 20.08 -12.55
C PHE A 184 -39.85 20.12 -11.88
N LEU A 185 -40.52 21.29 -11.88
CA LEU A 185 -41.86 21.43 -11.30
C LEU A 185 -42.96 21.32 -12.36
N GLY A 186 -42.74 21.88 -13.54
CA GLY A 186 -43.70 21.82 -14.65
C GLY A 186 -43.40 22.85 -15.74
N PHE A 187 -44.26 22.90 -16.75
CA PHE A 187 -44.13 23.82 -17.86
C PHE A 187 -45.46 24.46 -18.25
N VAL A 188 -45.40 25.62 -18.88
CA VAL A 188 -46.54 26.30 -19.51
C VAL A 188 -46.24 26.42 -21.00
N GLU A 189 -47.25 26.20 -21.84
CA GLU A 189 -47.14 26.34 -23.28
C GLU A 189 -48.40 27.04 -23.81
N ASP A 190 -48.25 28.23 -24.39
CA ASP A 190 -49.30 28.94 -25.13
C ASP A 190 -48.91 29.03 -26.60
N THR A 191 -49.30 28.01 -27.35
CA THR A 191 -49.04 27.89 -28.79
C THR A 191 -49.66 29.01 -29.63
N LYS A 192 -50.66 29.74 -29.12
CA LYS A 192 -51.31 30.85 -29.83
C LYS A 192 -50.57 32.18 -29.66
N LYS A 193 -49.79 32.32 -28.59
CA LYS A 193 -49.01 33.55 -28.29
C LYS A 193 -47.51 33.39 -28.50
N GLY A 194 -47.02 32.17 -28.77
CA GLY A 194 -45.60 31.89 -28.92
C GLY A 194 -44.81 31.95 -27.61
N ASP A 195 -45.50 31.78 -26.48
CA ASP A 195 -44.92 31.83 -25.13
C ASP A 195 -44.79 30.40 -24.56
N ALA A 196 -43.59 30.04 -24.09
CA ALA A 196 -43.39 28.80 -23.32
C ALA A 196 -42.53 29.03 -22.08
N TRP A 197 -42.93 28.45 -20.95
CA TRP A 197 -42.26 28.63 -19.65
C TRP A 197 -41.83 27.31 -19.05
N ILE A 198 -40.61 27.26 -18.51
CA ILE A 198 -40.16 26.18 -17.62
C ILE A 198 -40.23 26.70 -16.18
N VAL A 199 -40.87 25.93 -15.29
CA VAL A 199 -41.09 26.30 -13.89
C VAL A 199 -40.22 25.44 -12.98
N LEU A 200 -39.36 26.11 -12.20
CA LEU A 200 -38.36 25.53 -11.32
C LEU A 200 -38.50 26.07 -9.89
N PRO A 201 -37.91 25.41 -8.87
CA PRO A 201 -37.80 25.96 -7.52
C PRO A 201 -37.02 27.29 -7.53
N TRP A 202 -37.48 28.24 -6.71
CA TRP A 202 -36.70 29.45 -6.45
C TRP A 202 -35.64 29.16 -5.39
N GLU A 203 -34.36 29.24 -5.76
CA GLU A 203 -33.24 29.04 -4.85
C GLU A 203 -32.72 30.39 -4.32
N ALA A 204 -33.05 30.71 -3.07
CA ALA A 204 -32.86 32.04 -2.50
C ALA A 204 -31.39 32.44 -2.26
N ASN A 205 -30.47 31.49 -2.20
CA ASN A 205 -29.03 31.76 -2.04
C ASN A 205 -28.32 32.00 -3.37
N GLY A 206 -29.04 32.03 -4.50
CA GLY A 206 -28.50 32.32 -5.83
C GLY A 206 -27.55 31.23 -6.34
N ASN A 207 -26.70 31.58 -7.30
CA ASN A 207 -25.63 30.71 -7.77
C ASN A 207 -24.47 30.65 -6.78
N VAL A 208 -23.60 29.66 -6.92
CA VAL A 208 -22.49 29.40 -6.00
C VAL A 208 -21.53 30.57 -5.89
N ARG A 209 -21.33 31.34 -6.97
CA ARG A 209 -20.46 32.53 -6.95
C ARG A 209 -21.06 33.63 -6.07
N GLU A 210 -22.33 33.94 -6.26
CA GLU A 210 -23.04 34.94 -5.46
C GLU A 210 -23.14 34.51 -3.99
N PHE A 211 -23.41 33.23 -3.76
CA PHE A 211 -23.39 32.66 -2.42
C PHE A 211 -22.04 32.86 -1.74
N LEU A 212 -20.93 32.59 -2.45
CA LEU A 212 -19.58 32.79 -1.92
C LEU A 212 -19.23 34.27 -1.70
N GLN A 213 -19.82 35.20 -2.44
CA GLN A 213 -19.67 36.64 -2.24
C GLN A 213 -20.51 37.17 -1.08
N SER A 214 -21.58 36.46 -0.70
CA SER A 214 -22.50 36.87 0.38
C SER A 214 -21.89 36.81 1.79
N GLY A 215 -20.73 36.14 1.96
CA GLY A 215 -20.05 36.09 3.25
C GLY A 215 -18.70 35.37 3.19
N GLU A 216 -18.00 35.38 4.32
CA GLU A 216 -16.73 34.65 4.46
C GLU A 216 -17.02 33.17 4.77
N TRP A 217 -16.70 32.29 3.82
CA TRP A 217 -16.85 30.83 3.96
C TRP A 217 -15.48 30.17 4.05
N LEU A 218 -15.31 29.26 5.00
CA LEU A 218 -14.07 28.52 5.19
C LEU A 218 -13.97 27.34 4.23
N ILE A 219 -12.76 26.79 4.11
CA ILE A 219 -12.48 25.75 3.12
C ILE A 219 -13.38 24.51 3.26
N PRO A 220 -13.66 23.94 4.45
CA PRO A 220 -14.58 22.81 4.57
C PRO A 220 -15.99 23.10 4.01
N GLU A 221 -16.47 24.34 4.19
CA GLU A 221 -17.77 24.78 3.66
C GLU A 221 -17.76 24.86 2.14
N ARG A 222 -16.66 25.34 1.56
CA ARG A 222 -16.44 25.39 0.11
C ARG A 222 -16.31 23.98 -0.50
N ILE A 223 -15.61 23.07 0.17
CA ILE A 223 -15.48 21.66 -0.26
C ILE A 223 -16.85 20.97 -0.26
N SER A 224 -17.73 21.26 0.69
CA SER A 224 -19.10 20.70 0.71
C SER A 224 -19.87 21.04 -0.58
N LEU A 225 -19.71 22.26 -1.11
CA LEU A 225 -20.35 22.68 -2.36
C LEU A 225 -19.76 21.94 -3.58
N ILE A 226 -18.43 21.72 -3.60
CA ILE A 226 -17.76 20.94 -4.64
C ILE A 226 -18.25 19.48 -4.64
N GLN A 227 -18.33 18.85 -3.46
CA GLN A 227 -18.81 17.47 -3.32
C GLN A 227 -20.26 17.33 -3.79
N ASP A 228 -21.10 18.31 -3.49
CA ASP A 228 -22.49 18.36 -3.96
C ASP A 228 -22.58 18.45 -5.48
N THR A 229 -21.80 19.35 -6.10
CA THR A 229 -21.72 19.44 -7.56
C THR A 229 -21.20 18.15 -8.18
N ALA A 230 -20.17 17.53 -7.59
CA ALA A 230 -19.61 16.26 -8.07
C ALA A 230 -20.64 15.11 -8.02
N LYS A 231 -21.45 15.02 -6.96
CA LYS A 231 -22.54 14.03 -6.85
C LYS A 231 -23.62 14.25 -7.90
N GLY A 232 -23.99 15.51 -8.15
CA GLY A 232 -24.92 15.86 -9.24
C GLY A 232 -24.37 15.45 -10.61
N LEU A 233 -23.10 15.75 -10.89
CA LEU A 233 -22.47 15.42 -12.17
C LEU A 233 -22.27 13.91 -12.35
N GLU A 234 -21.94 13.19 -11.28
CA GLU A 234 -21.85 11.73 -11.29
C GLU A 234 -23.17 11.10 -11.69
N TYR A 235 -24.28 11.55 -11.10
CA TYR A 235 -25.61 11.09 -11.44
C TYR A 235 -25.94 11.26 -12.93
N LEU A 236 -25.50 12.36 -13.56
CA LEU A 236 -25.69 12.60 -15.00
C LEU A 236 -24.83 11.67 -15.85
N HIS A 237 -23.54 11.53 -15.53
CA HIS A 237 -22.61 10.72 -16.31
C HIS A 237 -22.83 9.21 -16.14
N SER A 238 -23.40 8.79 -15.01
CA SER A 238 -23.78 7.39 -14.75
C SER A 238 -25.20 7.06 -15.18
N HIS A 239 -25.94 8.02 -15.77
CA HIS A 239 -27.26 7.76 -16.35
C HIS A 239 -27.14 6.76 -17.51
N ASP A 240 -28.22 6.04 -17.83
CA ASP A 240 -28.26 5.11 -18.96
C ASP A 240 -29.34 5.53 -19.97
N PRO A 241 -28.97 6.09 -21.14
CA PRO A 241 -27.61 6.40 -21.58
C PRO A 241 -26.99 7.63 -20.87
N PRO A 242 -25.63 7.74 -20.80
CA PRO A 242 -24.95 8.84 -20.10
C PRO A 242 -25.36 10.23 -20.59
N ILE A 243 -25.45 11.20 -19.68
CA ILE A 243 -25.82 12.58 -20.00
C ILE A 243 -24.59 13.49 -19.84
N CYS A 244 -24.23 14.19 -20.92
CA CYS A 244 -23.29 15.31 -20.85
C CYS A 244 -24.07 16.60 -20.61
N HIS A 245 -23.65 17.42 -19.65
CA HIS A 245 -24.29 18.70 -19.33
C HIS A 245 -24.02 19.75 -20.41
N GLY A 246 -22.78 19.86 -20.89
CA GLY A 246 -22.43 20.65 -22.07
C GLY A 246 -22.22 22.15 -21.86
N ASP A 247 -22.84 22.75 -20.84
CA ASP A 247 -22.59 24.15 -20.41
C ASP A 247 -22.40 24.24 -18.88
N LEU A 248 -21.52 23.40 -18.33
CA LEU A 248 -21.26 23.42 -16.89
C LEU A 248 -20.41 24.64 -16.52
N LYS A 249 -20.87 25.45 -15.57
CA LYS A 249 -20.18 26.65 -15.06
C LYS A 249 -20.74 27.03 -13.68
N SER A 250 -20.01 27.82 -12.91
CA SER A 250 -20.42 28.24 -11.56
C SER A 250 -21.78 28.95 -11.52
N LEU A 251 -22.14 29.69 -12.58
CA LEU A 251 -23.45 30.34 -12.71
C LEU A 251 -24.61 29.32 -12.78
N ASN A 252 -24.34 28.11 -13.31
CA ASN A 252 -25.31 27.03 -13.43
C ASN A 252 -25.28 26.08 -12.21
N ILE A 253 -24.58 26.46 -11.13
CA ILE A 253 -24.60 25.77 -9.84
C ILE A 253 -25.34 26.67 -8.84
N LEU A 254 -26.58 26.31 -8.49
CA LEU A 254 -27.38 27.01 -7.49
C LEU A 254 -27.07 26.53 -6.08
N VAL A 255 -27.28 27.37 -5.08
CA VAL A 255 -27.22 26.98 -3.66
C VAL A 255 -28.62 27.05 -3.08
N ASN A 256 -29.10 25.94 -2.52
CA ASN A 256 -30.45 25.89 -1.97
C ASN A 256 -30.53 26.45 -0.55
N SER A 257 -31.74 26.54 0.01
CA SER A 257 -31.98 27.01 1.38
C SER A 257 -31.32 26.16 2.47
N SER A 258 -30.94 24.92 2.15
CA SER A 258 -30.16 24.04 3.03
C SER A 258 -28.64 24.14 2.80
N TYR A 259 -28.18 25.17 2.06
CA TYR A 259 -26.78 25.42 1.70
C TYR A 259 -26.12 24.29 0.91
N ARG A 260 -26.91 23.57 0.09
CA ARG A 260 -26.43 22.49 -0.78
C ARG A 260 -26.35 22.96 -2.22
N ALA A 261 -25.32 22.52 -2.94
CA ALA A 261 -25.15 22.87 -4.35
C ALA A 261 -26.04 22.02 -5.27
N ILE A 262 -26.63 22.65 -6.30
CA ILE A 262 -27.59 22.05 -7.22
C ILE A 262 -27.24 22.46 -8.66
N ILE A 263 -27.09 21.50 -9.57
CA ILE A 263 -26.86 21.76 -11.00
C ILE A 263 -28.18 22.14 -11.69
N THR A 264 -28.15 23.18 -12.52
CA THR A 264 -29.28 23.67 -13.31
C THR A 264 -28.87 24.02 -14.75
N ASP A 265 -29.86 24.43 -15.56
CA ASP A 265 -29.73 24.85 -16.97
C ASP A 265 -29.28 23.73 -17.93
N PHE A 266 -30.23 22.85 -18.27
CA PHE A 266 -30.02 21.67 -19.12
C PHE A 266 -30.20 21.97 -20.62
N GLY A 267 -30.25 23.23 -21.02
CA GLY A 267 -30.50 23.62 -22.43
C GLY A 267 -29.43 23.13 -23.41
N SER A 268 -28.21 22.84 -22.93
CA SER A 268 -27.09 22.29 -23.72
C SER A 268 -26.83 20.79 -23.47
N ALA A 269 -27.65 20.16 -22.62
CA ALA A 269 -27.43 18.79 -22.21
C ALA A 269 -27.80 17.78 -23.31
N ARG A 270 -27.08 16.66 -23.38
CA ARG A 270 -27.25 15.64 -24.43
C ARG A 270 -27.02 14.21 -23.91
N LEU A 271 -27.79 13.27 -24.46
CA LEU A 271 -27.61 11.83 -24.22
C LEU A 271 -26.51 11.28 -25.14
N LYS A 272 -25.59 10.48 -24.57
CA LYS A 272 -24.56 9.76 -25.30
C LYS A 272 -25.07 8.38 -25.73
N ARG A 273 -25.54 8.25 -26.97
CA ARG A 273 -26.00 6.96 -27.51
C ARG A 273 -24.80 6.11 -27.97
N SER A 274 -24.89 4.78 -27.82
CA SER A 274 -23.82 3.86 -28.21
C SER A 274 -23.60 3.84 -29.73
N VAL A 275 -22.33 3.75 -30.15
CA VAL A 275 -21.80 3.77 -31.53
C VAL A 275 -22.45 2.76 -32.51
N ALA A 276 -23.25 1.80 -32.03
CA ALA A 276 -23.95 0.83 -32.87
C ALA A 276 -25.08 1.43 -33.74
N LEU A 277 -25.61 2.62 -33.41
CA LEU A 277 -26.69 3.27 -34.17
C LEU A 277 -26.25 4.55 -34.91
N GLU A 278 -24.99 4.99 -34.76
CA GLU A 278 -24.49 6.21 -35.41
C GLU A 278 -24.29 6.07 -36.93
N LYS A 279 -24.43 4.86 -37.49
CA LYS A 279 -24.31 4.63 -38.93
C LYS A 279 -25.55 4.99 -39.75
N GLU A 280 -26.70 5.30 -39.14
CA GLU A 280 -27.93 5.59 -39.90
C GLU A 280 -28.49 7.01 -39.75
N GLU A 281 -28.07 7.83 -38.76
CA GLU A 281 -28.62 9.19 -38.58
C GLU A 281 -27.61 10.34 -38.77
N ASN A 282 -26.31 10.08 -39.00
CA ASN A 282 -25.33 11.13 -39.30
C ASN A 282 -25.20 11.42 -40.80
N GLN A 283 -26.24 12.06 -41.35
CA GLN A 283 -26.09 12.98 -42.49
C GLN A 283 -26.39 14.41 -42.02
N TRP A 284 -25.46 15.01 -41.27
CA TRP A 284 -25.25 16.45 -41.37
C TRP A 284 -24.12 16.68 -42.37
N VAL A 285 -24.51 16.98 -43.61
CA VAL A 285 -23.60 17.35 -44.69
C VAL A 285 -23.16 18.79 -44.46
N MET A 286 -21.92 18.99 -44.01
CA MET A 286 -21.17 20.19 -44.40
C MET A 286 -20.88 20.06 -45.90
N PRO A 287 -21.26 21.02 -46.77
CA PRO A 287 -20.95 20.93 -48.19
C PRO A 287 -19.42 20.95 -48.39
N ARG A 288 -18.84 19.80 -48.74
CA ARG A 288 -17.49 19.72 -49.30
C ARG A 288 -17.53 20.21 -50.74
N GLN A 289 -17.34 21.50 -50.94
CA GLN A 289 -16.77 22.06 -52.16
C GLN A 289 -16.28 23.49 -51.89
N MET A 290 -15.18 23.87 -52.55
CA MET A 290 -14.52 25.19 -52.56
C MET A 290 -13.37 25.37 -51.56
N LEU A 291 -12.27 24.66 -51.82
CA LEU A 291 -10.93 25.25 -51.70
C LEU A 291 -10.39 25.39 -53.14
N VAL A 292 -9.78 26.55 -53.41
CA VAL A 292 -9.09 27.00 -54.63
C VAL A 292 -9.89 28.01 -55.48
N ASN A 293 -9.88 29.28 -55.04
CA ASN A 293 -9.23 30.40 -55.74
C ASN A 293 -9.68 31.75 -55.18
N GLY A 294 -8.69 32.60 -54.84
CA GLY A 294 -8.70 34.06 -54.94
C GLY A 294 -9.88 34.88 -54.41
N ALA A 295 -9.60 35.64 -53.35
CA ALA A 295 -10.23 36.93 -52.99
C ALA A 295 -11.74 36.95 -52.65
N GLU A 296 -12.00 37.52 -51.45
CA GLU A 296 -13.23 38.17 -50.97
C GLU A 296 -14.45 37.33 -50.48
N SER A 297 -14.75 37.54 -49.17
CA SER A 297 -16.08 37.54 -48.50
C SER A 297 -16.72 36.18 -48.12
N THR A 298 -17.26 35.88 -46.92
CA THR A 298 -17.50 36.62 -45.66
C THR A 298 -17.82 35.64 -44.52
N SER A 299 -17.20 35.89 -43.38
CA SER A 299 -17.43 35.39 -42.01
C SER A 299 -18.81 35.76 -41.44
N PRO A 300 -19.22 35.24 -40.27
CA PRO A 300 -20.20 35.95 -39.42
C PRO A 300 -19.67 37.37 -39.15
N GLN A 301 -20.45 38.39 -39.50
CA GLN A 301 -20.04 39.79 -39.39
C GLN A 301 -19.92 40.21 -37.92
N VAL A 302 -18.67 40.49 -37.52
CA VAL A 302 -18.36 41.45 -36.45
C VAL A 302 -18.54 42.84 -37.05
N LYS A 303 -19.48 43.64 -36.51
CA LYS A 303 -19.47 45.09 -36.77
C LYS A 303 -18.63 45.75 -35.70
N PHE A 304 -17.48 46.26 -36.11
CA PHE A 304 -16.65 47.17 -35.34
C PHE A 304 -16.98 48.59 -35.81
N ASP A 305 -17.46 49.45 -34.91
CA ASP A 305 -17.58 50.89 -35.17
C ASP A 305 -16.33 51.59 -34.62
N PRO A 306 -15.41 52.08 -35.49
CA PRO A 306 -14.16 52.69 -35.06
C PRO A 306 -14.32 54.01 -34.31
N SER A 307 -15.53 54.59 -34.31
CA SER A 307 -15.80 55.85 -33.63
C SER A 307 -16.31 55.68 -32.19
N THR A 308 -16.77 54.47 -31.82
CA THR A 308 -17.42 54.20 -30.52
C THR A 308 -16.81 53.04 -29.72
N LEU A 309 -15.96 52.19 -30.33
CA LEU A 309 -15.27 51.07 -29.66
C LEU A 309 -16.17 49.95 -29.08
N ASP A 310 -17.45 49.90 -29.45
CA ASP A 310 -18.36 48.82 -29.05
C ASP A 310 -18.39 47.64 -30.04
N LEU A 311 -18.60 46.43 -29.50
CA LEU A 311 -18.65 45.15 -30.21
C LEU A 311 -19.96 44.44 -29.82
N THR A 312 -20.88 44.19 -30.75
CA THR A 312 -22.18 43.56 -30.46
C THR A 312 -22.25 42.15 -31.02
N LEU A 313 -22.31 41.15 -30.13
CA LEU A 313 -22.66 39.75 -30.41
C LEU A 313 -24.09 39.51 -29.91
N THR A 314 -25.02 39.12 -30.79
CA THR A 314 -26.40 38.77 -30.40
C THR A 314 -26.52 37.29 -30.06
N GLY A 315 -26.58 36.99 -28.76
CA GLY A 315 -26.79 35.69 -28.10
C GLY A 315 -26.31 35.81 -26.64
N PRO A 316 -26.91 35.13 -25.64
CA PRO A 316 -26.55 35.36 -24.24
C PRO A 316 -25.07 35.05 -24.02
N ASN A 317 -24.30 36.05 -23.54
CA ASN A 317 -22.86 36.02 -23.24
C ASN A 317 -22.24 34.60 -23.16
N PHE A 318 -21.56 34.17 -24.23
CA PHE A 318 -20.85 32.89 -24.27
C PHE A 318 -19.86 32.76 -23.10
N SER A 319 -19.93 31.64 -22.36
CA SER A 319 -19.11 31.37 -21.17
C SER A 319 -17.77 30.72 -21.50
N LEU A 320 -16.94 31.40 -22.32
CA LEU A 320 -15.64 30.90 -22.81
C LEU A 320 -14.65 30.48 -21.70
N ARG A 321 -14.83 31.00 -20.49
CA ARG A 321 -13.93 30.81 -19.33
C ARG A 321 -13.90 29.38 -18.78
N TRP A 322 -14.98 28.61 -18.95
CA TRP A 322 -15.07 27.21 -18.49
C TRP A 322 -15.02 26.21 -19.65
N THR A 323 -14.90 26.69 -20.89
CA THR A 323 -14.95 25.87 -22.11
C THR A 323 -13.67 25.07 -22.29
N ALA A 324 -13.81 23.79 -22.63
CA ALA A 324 -12.68 22.89 -22.84
C ALA A 324 -11.96 23.15 -24.18
N PRO A 325 -10.65 22.84 -24.30
CA PRO A 325 -9.87 23.09 -25.51
C PRO A 325 -10.45 22.43 -26.77
N GLU A 326 -10.99 21.22 -26.66
CA GLU A 326 -11.64 20.51 -27.78
C GLU A 326 -12.89 21.25 -28.29
N VAL A 327 -13.68 21.82 -27.37
CA VAL A 327 -14.88 22.59 -27.72
C VAL A 327 -14.49 23.91 -28.40
N LEU A 328 -13.43 24.57 -27.93
CA LEU A 328 -12.88 25.78 -28.57
C LEU A 328 -12.31 25.51 -29.97
N LYS A 329 -11.89 24.28 -30.27
CA LYS A 329 -11.45 23.85 -31.62
C LYS A 329 -12.61 23.50 -32.56
N GLY A 330 -13.85 23.58 -32.07
CA GLY A 330 -15.05 23.24 -32.83
C GLY A 330 -15.45 21.76 -32.77
N GLU A 331 -14.82 20.95 -31.91
CA GLU A 331 -15.28 19.59 -31.63
C GLU A 331 -16.54 19.64 -30.73
N MET A 332 -17.43 18.65 -30.86
CA MET A 332 -18.56 18.54 -29.92
C MET A 332 -18.02 18.15 -28.55
N GLY A 333 -18.41 18.88 -27.51
CA GLY A 333 -18.06 18.51 -26.14
C GLY A 333 -18.61 17.12 -25.79
N ASP A 334 -18.04 16.50 -24.77
CA ASP A 334 -18.49 15.21 -24.23
C ASP A 334 -18.31 15.17 -22.70
N LEU A 335 -18.55 14.03 -22.05
CA LEU A 335 -18.35 13.85 -20.60
C LEU A 335 -16.99 14.40 -20.10
N PRO A 336 -15.85 14.22 -20.81
CA PRO A 336 -14.58 14.82 -20.40
C PRO A 336 -14.53 16.35 -20.47
N SER A 337 -15.37 16.98 -21.29
CA SER A 337 -15.49 18.44 -21.37
C SER A 337 -16.22 19.01 -20.14
N ASP A 338 -17.20 18.28 -19.59
CA ASP A 338 -17.81 18.64 -18.31
C ASP A 338 -16.77 18.54 -17.17
N MET A 339 -15.87 17.54 -17.22
CA MET A 339 -14.79 17.41 -16.23
C MET A 339 -13.77 18.55 -16.29
N TRP A 340 -13.48 19.08 -17.48
CA TRP A 340 -12.68 20.29 -17.62
C TRP A 340 -13.34 21.49 -16.93
N ALA A 341 -14.64 21.70 -17.19
CA ALA A 341 -15.41 22.75 -16.54
C ALA A 341 -15.50 22.56 -15.01
N MET A 342 -15.62 21.31 -14.54
CA MET A 342 -15.61 20.97 -13.12
C MET A 342 -14.30 21.41 -12.44
N GLY A 343 -13.15 21.28 -13.09
CA GLY A 343 -11.87 21.80 -12.58
C GLY A 343 -11.90 23.31 -12.35
N TRP A 344 -12.50 24.07 -13.27
CA TRP A 344 -12.66 25.53 -13.12
C TRP A 344 -13.70 25.93 -12.09
N ILE A 345 -14.76 25.15 -11.92
CA ILE A 345 -15.73 25.35 -10.83
C ILE A 345 -15.07 25.14 -9.48
N CYS A 346 -14.20 24.13 -9.33
CA CYS A 346 -13.42 23.94 -8.11
C CYS A 346 -12.48 25.13 -7.82
N TRP A 347 -11.79 25.62 -8.85
CA TRP A 347 -10.95 26.83 -8.75
C TRP A 347 -11.74 28.01 -8.21
N GLU A 348 -12.90 28.30 -8.81
CA GLU A 348 -13.73 29.43 -8.43
C GLU A 348 -14.34 29.26 -7.04
N ILE A 349 -14.77 28.05 -6.67
CA ILE A 349 -15.33 27.80 -5.35
C ILE A 349 -14.28 28.00 -4.24
N ILE A 350 -13.04 27.56 -4.45
CA ILE A 350 -11.96 27.74 -3.47
C ILE A 350 -11.48 29.19 -3.46
N THR A 351 -11.06 29.73 -4.60
CA THR A 351 -10.41 31.05 -4.67
C THR A 351 -11.37 32.23 -4.58
N GLY A 352 -12.65 32.02 -4.91
CA GLY A 352 -13.64 33.10 -5.11
C GLY A 352 -13.44 33.93 -6.38
N ARG A 353 -12.47 33.56 -7.23
CA ARG A 353 -12.09 34.31 -8.45
C ARG A 353 -12.62 33.64 -9.71
N MET A 354 -12.97 34.43 -10.74
CA MET A 354 -13.32 33.85 -12.05
C MET A 354 -12.10 33.17 -12.68
N PRO A 355 -12.29 32.10 -13.49
CA PRO A 355 -11.26 31.62 -14.38
C PRO A 355 -10.74 32.77 -15.26
N PHE A 356 -9.43 32.99 -15.26
CA PHE A 356 -8.75 34.04 -16.01
C PHE A 356 -9.25 35.47 -15.71
N GLU A 357 -9.60 35.77 -14.45
CA GLU A 357 -10.07 37.09 -14.02
C GLU A 357 -9.10 38.23 -14.40
N GLU A 358 -7.79 37.93 -14.41
CA GLU A 358 -6.73 38.84 -14.83
C GLU A 358 -6.76 39.17 -16.33
N LEU A 359 -7.43 38.35 -17.15
CA LEU A 359 -7.55 38.52 -18.59
C LEU A 359 -8.89 39.18 -18.92
N GLY A 360 -8.85 40.49 -19.16
CA GLY A 360 -10.02 41.30 -19.53
C GLY A 360 -10.47 41.17 -20.99
N ARG A 361 -9.88 40.26 -21.79
CA ARG A 361 -10.20 40.08 -23.22
C ARG A 361 -10.38 38.61 -23.58
N GLU A 362 -11.52 38.29 -24.21
CA GLU A 362 -11.91 36.93 -24.61
C GLU A 362 -10.89 36.19 -25.51
N PRO A 363 -10.24 36.84 -26.50
CA PRO A 363 -9.23 36.15 -27.32
C PRO A 363 -8.02 35.64 -26.53
N LEU A 364 -7.65 36.33 -25.45
CA LEU A 364 -6.52 35.91 -24.59
C LEU A 364 -6.85 34.67 -23.77
N ILE A 365 -8.13 34.50 -23.40
CA ILE A 365 -8.62 33.33 -22.68
C ILE A 365 -8.58 32.10 -23.58
N ILE A 366 -8.99 32.25 -24.84
CA ILE A 366 -8.93 31.19 -25.86
C ILE A 366 -7.47 30.78 -26.10
N ASP A 367 -6.57 31.75 -26.32
CA ASP A 367 -5.14 31.48 -26.54
C ASP A 367 -4.51 30.73 -25.35
N ARG A 368 -4.74 31.20 -24.12
CA ARG A 368 -4.24 30.54 -22.89
C ARG A 368 -4.76 29.12 -22.72
N THR A 369 -6.04 28.90 -23.02
CA THR A 369 -6.70 27.59 -22.91
C THR A 369 -6.14 26.62 -23.95
N LEU A 370 -6.00 27.05 -25.21
CA LEU A 370 -5.47 26.22 -26.29
C LEU A 370 -3.97 25.93 -26.16
N THR A 371 -3.20 26.87 -25.60
CA THR A 371 -1.77 26.70 -25.35
C THR A 371 -1.44 25.95 -24.06
N GLY A 372 -2.44 25.62 -23.24
CA GLY A 372 -2.26 24.92 -21.96
C GLY A 372 -1.55 25.75 -20.87
N LYS A 373 -1.47 27.07 -21.04
CA LYS A 373 -0.80 28.00 -20.10
C LYS A 373 -1.73 28.38 -18.95
N LEU A 374 -2.07 27.39 -18.13
CA LEU A 374 -2.98 27.53 -16.97
C LEU A 374 -2.29 28.13 -15.73
N PRO A 375 -3.04 28.72 -14.78
CA PRO A 375 -2.49 29.25 -13.53
C PRO A 375 -1.79 28.17 -12.69
N LEU A 376 -0.71 28.56 -12.00
CA LEU A 376 -0.01 27.66 -11.07
C LEU A 376 -0.83 27.48 -9.79
N ILE A 377 -1.46 26.32 -9.64
CA ILE A 377 -2.40 26.00 -8.55
C ILE A 377 -1.75 26.08 -7.15
N ARG A 378 -0.43 25.83 -7.05
CA ARG A 378 0.29 25.71 -5.77
C ARG A 378 0.70 27.04 -5.12
N GLU A 379 0.61 28.16 -5.86
CA GLU A 379 1.02 29.47 -5.35
C GLU A 379 -0.14 30.24 -4.68
N ASP A 380 -1.38 29.75 -4.81
CA ASP A 380 -2.54 30.36 -4.16
C ASP A 380 -2.65 29.94 -2.69
N SER A 381 -2.81 30.93 -1.82
CA SER A 381 -2.83 30.75 -0.36
C SER A 381 -4.00 29.91 0.16
N GLN A 382 -5.12 29.78 -0.56
CA GLN A 382 -6.23 28.92 -0.14
C GLN A 382 -6.08 27.51 -0.71
N LEU A 383 -5.66 27.40 -1.97
CA LEU A 383 -5.44 26.12 -2.64
C LEU A 383 -4.25 25.34 -2.03
N SER A 384 -3.25 26.02 -1.47
CA SER A 384 -2.14 25.38 -0.75
C SER A 384 -2.62 24.53 0.43
N HIS A 385 -3.77 24.84 1.02
CA HIS A 385 -4.38 24.08 2.11
C HIS A 385 -5.18 22.84 1.63
N VAL A 386 -5.36 22.64 0.31
CA VAL A 386 -6.17 21.54 -0.27
C VAL A 386 -5.43 20.83 -1.41
N LEU A 387 -4.21 20.37 -1.15
CA LEU A 387 -3.33 19.77 -2.17
C LEU A 387 -3.97 18.62 -2.97
N MET A 388 -4.81 17.80 -2.34
CA MET A 388 -5.51 16.72 -3.05
C MET A 388 -6.51 17.27 -4.09
N LEU A 389 -7.22 18.36 -3.79
CA LEU A 389 -8.11 19.02 -4.74
C LEU A 389 -7.31 19.65 -5.89
N CYS A 390 -6.14 20.22 -5.61
CA CYS A 390 -5.24 20.76 -6.63
C CYS A 390 -4.79 19.68 -7.62
N SER A 391 -4.49 18.46 -7.14
CA SER A 391 -4.20 17.32 -8.00
C SER A 391 -5.39 16.97 -8.88
N LEU A 392 -6.59 16.88 -8.29
CA LEU A 392 -7.81 16.56 -9.04
C LEU A 392 -8.14 17.60 -10.11
N MET A 393 -7.96 18.89 -9.81
CA MET A 393 -8.10 19.96 -10.79
C MET A 393 -7.09 19.83 -11.93
N SER A 394 -5.86 19.44 -11.62
CA SER A 394 -4.84 19.17 -12.66
C SER A 394 -5.25 17.99 -13.54
N ASP A 395 -5.79 16.93 -12.96
CA ASP A 395 -6.30 15.76 -13.69
C ASP A 395 -7.51 16.10 -14.57
N CYS A 396 -8.34 17.06 -14.15
CA CYS A 396 -9.43 17.63 -14.96
C CYS A 396 -8.91 18.43 -16.17
N TRP A 397 -7.74 19.05 -16.06
CA TRP A 397 -7.16 19.94 -17.07
C TRP A 397 -6.13 19.29 -17.99
N LEU A 398 -6.09 17.96 -18.04
CA LEU A 398 -5.27 17.25 -19.03
C LEU A 398 -5.72 17.58 -20.45
N SER A 399 -4.76 17.88 -21.32
CA SER A 399 -5.02 18.29 -22.71
C SER A 399 -5.72 17.22 -23.54
N ASP A 400 -5.47 15.94 -23.23
CA ASP A 400 -6.12 14.78 -23.85
C ASP A 400 -7.42 14.44 -23.10
N PRO A 401 -8.61 14.59 -23.72
CA PRO A 401 -9.89 14.29 -23.09
C PRO A 401 -9.99 12.85 -22.56
N GLY A 402 -9.36 11.88 -23.23
CA GLY A 402 -9.41 10.47 -22.84
C GLY A 402 -8.61 10.13 -21.58
N LYS A 403 -7.68 11.02 -21.17
CA LYS A 403 -6.86 10.86 -19.97
C LYS A 403 -7.38 11.59 -18.74
N ARG A 404 -8.37 12.48 -18.92
CA ARG A 404 -8.97 13.23 -17.81
C ARG A 404 -9.62 12.28 -16.81
N ILE A 405 -9.57 12.65 -15.53
CA ILE A 405 -10.23 11.88 -14.47
C ILE A 405 -11.75 11.82 -14.71
N GLY A 406 -12.34 10.62 -14.62
CA GLY A 406 -13.79 10.45 -14.70
C GLY A 406 -14.50 10.89 -13.41
N VAL A 407 -15.76 11.32 -13.53
CA VAL A 407 -16.50 11.92 -12.40
C VAL A 407 -16.65 10.98 -11.19
N SER A 408 -16.84 9.68 -11.38
CA SER A 408 -16.93 8.74 -10.24
C SER A 408 -15.61 8.61 -9.48
N ALA A 409 -14.47 8.66 -10.17
CA ALA A 409 -13.17 8.67 -9.49
C ALA A 409 -12.93 10.01 -8.78
N PHE A 410 -13.33 11.12 -9.40
CA PHE A 410 -13.30 12.45 -8.81
C PHE A 410 -14.18 12.54 -7.55
N GLN A 411 -15.41 12.03 -7.60
CA GLN A 411 -16.35 12.01 -6.49
C GLN A 411 -15.81 11.19 -5.32
N ARG A 412 -15.27 9.98 -5.57
CA ARG A 412 -14.69 9.15 -4.50
C ARG A 412 -13.53 9.84 -3.79
N LYS A 413 -12.65 10.50 -4.56
CA LYS A 413 -11.50 11.23 -4.01
C LYS A 413 -11.91 12.53 -3.30
N THR A 414 -12.94 13.24 -3.78
CA THR A 414 -13.44 14.44 -3.07
C THR A 414 -14.27 14.11 -1.83
N ALA A 415 -14.97 12.97 -1.80
CA ALA A 415 -15.80 12.53 -0.68
C ALA A 415 -15.02 12.27 0.62
N ILE A 416 -13.72 11.99 0.53
CA ILE A 416 -12.85 11.80 1.70
C ILE A 416 -12.22 13.11 2.21
N MET A 417 -12.44 14.23 1.52
CA MET A 417 -11.96 15.54 1.98
C MET A 417 -12.82 16.04 3.15
N PRO A 418 -12.21 16.65 4.18
CA PRO A 418 -12.94 17.30 5.26
C PRO A 418 -13.92 18.36 4.71
N SER A 419 -15.19 18.26 5.09
CA SER A 419 -16.24 19.13 4.57
C SER A 419 -17.35 19.31 5.59
N GLU A 420 -17.91 20.51 5.68
CA GLU A 420 -19.03 20.82 6.55
C GLU A 420 -20.06 21.64 5.77
N THR A 421 -21.35 21.36 5.91
CA THR A 421 -22.37 22.18 5.24
C THR A 421 -22.35 23.60 5.82
N PRO A 422 -22.36 24.65 4.99
CA PRO A 422 -22.41 26.02 5.48
C PRO A 422 -23.57 26.25 6.46
N SER A 423 -23.34 27.01 7.52
CA SER A 423 -24.37 27.35 8.52
C SER A 423 -24.63 28.86 8.53
N GLY A 424 -25.90 29.25 8.55
CA GLY A 424 -26.31 30.66 8.58
C GLY A 424 -25.86 31.38 9.86
N SER A 425 -25.64 32.70 9.78
CA SER A 425 -25.23 33.51 10.92
C SER A 425 -26.29 33.52 12.02
N ALA A 426 -25.89 33.20 13.25
CA ALA A 426 -26.62 33.66 14.44
C ALA A 426 -26.65 35.20 14.44
N SER A 427 -27.70 35.79 15.04
CA SER A 427 -28.09 37.20 14.97
C SER A 427 -27.06 38.28 15.36
N ASP A 428 -25.82 37.91 15.70
CA ASP A 428 -24.79 38.79 16.26
C ASP A 428 -23.61 39.09 15.31
N GLY A 429 -23.73 38.83 14.01
CA GLY A 429 -22.75 39.31 13.02
C GLY A 429 -21.36 38.65 13.05
N GLN A 430 -21.03 37.87 14.08
CA GLN A 430 -19.96 36.87 14.04
C GLN A 430 -20.60 35.51 13.76
N LYS A 431 -20.27 34.88 12.62
CA LYS A 431 -20.61 33.47 12.38
C LYS A 431 -20.01 32.65 13.53
N ALA A 432 -20.83 32.25 14.50
CA ALA A 432 -20.41 31.34 15.55
C ALA A 432 -19.89 30.07 14.86
N ARG A 433 -18.58 29.82 14.92
CA ARG A 433 -17.98 28.63 14.28
C ARG A 433 -18.62 27.40 14.91
N SER A 434 -19.37 26.63 14.10
CA SER A 434 -20.03 25.43 14.58
C SER A 434 -19.00 24.41 15.07
N VAL A 435 -19.43 23.52 15.97
CA VAL A 435 -18.55 22.45 16.47
C VAL A 435 -18.06 21.58 15.32
N GLY A 436 -18.95 21.21 14.39
CA GLY A 436 -18.62 20.46 13.17
C GLY A 436 -17.54 21.14 12.33
N LEU A 437 -17.69 22.44 12.06
CA LEU A 437 -16.72 23.20 11.27
C LEU A 437 -15.32 23.22 11.91
N LEU A 438 -15.24 23.38 13.23
CA LEU A 438 -13.96 23.35 13.95
C LEU A 438 -13.32 21.96 13.93
N VAL A 439 -14.11 20.89 13.99
CA VAL A 439 -13.60 19.52 13.84
C VAL A 439 -13.05 19.30 12.43
N GLU A 440 -13.77 19.71 11.38
CA GLU A 440 -13.30 19.53 10.00
C GLU A 440 -12.06 20.38 9.67
N LEU A 441 -11.96 21.59 10.21
CA LEU A 441 -10.71 22.37 10.14
C LEU A 441 -9.55 21.64 10.83
N GLY A 442 -9.79 21.05 12.00
CA GLY A 442 -8.79 20.23 12.68
C GLY A 442 -8.32 19.06 11.81
N ARG A 443 -9.24 18.37 11.13
CA ARG A 443 -8.92 17.27 10.21
C ARG A 443 -8.14 17.73 8.99
N MET A 444 -8.42 18.93 8.47
CA MET A 444 -7.62 19.51 7.38
C MET A 444 -6.16 19.74 7.78
N TYR A 445 -5.92 20.32 8.95
CA TYR A 445 -4.56 20.51 9.46
C TYR A 445 -3.88 19.17 9.76
N GLU A 446 -4.63 18.16 10.21
CA GLU A 446 -4.13 16.79 10.39
C GLU A 446 -3.63 16.18 9.06
N LEU A 447 -4.38 16.36 7.96
CA LEU A 447 -3.96 15.93 6.61
C LEU A 447 -2.73 16.68 6.09
N GLN A 448 -2.51 17.91 6.55
CA GLN A 448 -1.31 18.70 6.26
C GLN A 448 -0.13 18.38 7.19
N SER A 449 -0.30 17.40 8.09
CA SER A 449 0.67 17.06 9.14
C SER A 449 0.94 18.20 10.14
N ASP A 450 0.10 19.23 10.18
CA ASP A 450 0.16 20.33 11.15
C ASP A 450 -0.66 19.96 12.40
N LYS A 451 -0.05 19.10 13.22
CA LYS A 451 -0.68 18.59 14.44
C LYS A 451 -1.01 19.69 15.45
N ALA A 452 -0.25 20.79 15.47
CA ALA A 452 -0.42 21.86 16.44
C ALA A 452 -1.70 22.67 16.18
N ASN A 453 -1.92 23.09 14.93
CA ASN A 453 -3.14 23.78 14.54
C ASN A 453 -4.36 22.86 14.61
N ALA A 454 -4.21 21.58 14.22
CA ALA A 454 -5.28 20.59 14.39
C ALA A 454 -5.73 20.47 15.86
N GLN A 455 -4.78 20.36 16.79
CA GLN A 455 -5.05 20.30 18.23
C GLN A 455 -5.75 21.58 18.75
N ALA A 456 -5.34 22.75 18.29
CA ALA A 456 -5.96 24.02 18.67
C ALA A 456 -7.43 24.12 18.22
N HIS A 457 -7.73 23.63 17.02
CA HIS A 457 -9.10 23.58 16.51
C HIS A 457 -9.98 22.58 17.26
N TYR A 458 -9.47 21.37 17.57
CA TYR A 458 -10.21 20.40 18.38
C TYR A 458 -10.48 20.90 19.81
N ARG A 459 -9.52 21.57 20.46
CA ARG A 459 -9.75 22.21 21.77
C ARG A 459 -10.80 23.32 21.70
N SER A 460 -10.77 24.13 20.63
CA SER A 460 -11.78 25.15 20.39
C SER A 460 -13.17 24.54 20.18
N ALA A 461 -13.25 23.42 19.44
CA ALA A 461 -14.49 22.67 19.23
C ALA A 461 -15.07 22.15 20.55
N ILE A 462 -14.25 21.57 21.43
CA ILE A 462 -14.64 21.12 22.78
C ILE A 462 -15.18 22.31 23.61
N GLY A 463 -14.50 23.46 23.55
CA GLY A 463 -14.92 24.67 24.26
C GLY A 463 -16.27 25.22 23.79
N VAL A 464 -16.50 25.27 22.47
CA VAL A 464 -17.80 25.65 21.90
C VAL A 464 -18.87 24.63 22.28
N ALA A 465 -18.60 23.34 22.09
CA ALA A 465 -19.52 22.25 22.38
C ALA A 465 -19.97 22.25 23.85
N THR A 466 -19.05 22.54 24.78
CA THR A 466 -19.36 22.65 26.20
C THR A 466 -20.30 23.82 26.50
N ARG A 467 -20.11 24.97 25.82
CA ARG A 467 -20.99 26.14 25.96
C ARG A 467 -22.36 25.93 25.33
N THR A 468 -22.42 25.27 24.18
CA THR A 468 -23.67 24.99 23.44
C THR A 468 -24.38 23.73 23.94
N LYS A 469 -23.81 23.01 24.91
CA LYS A 469 -24.27 21.69 25.39
C LYS A 469 -24.43 20.65 24.26
N ASP A 470 -23.56 20.74 23.26
CA ASP A 470 -23.47 19.77 22.17
C ASP A 470 -22.56 18.61 22.59
N ASP A 471 -23.15 17.66 23.33
CA ASP A 471 -22.43 16.48 23.82
C ASP A 471 -21.84 15.62 22.68
N LEU A 472 -22.53 15.51 21.54
CA LEU A 472 -22.07 14.72 20.39
C LEU A 472 -20.88 15.37 19.68
N GLY A 473 -20.95 16.69 19.45
CA GLY A 473 -19.85 17.46 18.91
C GLY A 473 -18.62 17.44 19.83
N LYS A 474 -18.82 17.50 21.16
CA LYS A 474 -17.75 17.36 22.15
C LYS A 474 -17.07 16.00 22.04
N ALA A 475 -17.84 14.91 21.99
CA ALA A 475 -17.29 13.56 21.87
C ALA A 475 -16.51 13.35 20.57
N SER A 476 -17.01 13.88 19.43
CA SER A 476 -16.32 13.81 18.13
C SER A 476 -14.96 14.54 18.18
N ALA A 477 -14.91 15.73 18.77
CA ALA A 477 -13.68 16.49 18.94
C ALA A 477 -12.68 15.78 19.86
N LEU A 478 -13.15 15.17 20.95
CA LEU A 478 -12.32 14.36 21.86
C LEU A 478 -11.73 13.12 21.17
N GLN A 479 -12.49 12.43 20.32
CA GLN A 479 -11.96 11.29 19.54
C GLN A 479 -10.84 11.72 18.58
N CYS A 480 -10.99 12.86 17.92
CA CYS A 480 -9.96 13.39 17.03
C CYS A 480 -8.72 13.85 17.80
N LEU A 481 -8.92 14.50 18.95
CA LEU A 481 -7.85 14.90 19.87
C LEU A 481 -7.09 13.68 20.42
N GLY A 482 -7.80 12.62 20.80
CA GLY A 482 -7.21 11.35 21.25
C GLY A 482 -6.31 10.71 20.19
N ARG A 483 -6.69 10.78 18.91
CA ARG A 483 -5.89 10.28 17.80
C ARG A 483 -4.56 11.04 17.67
N ILE A 484 -4.60 12.37 17.77
CA ILE A 484 -3.38 13.22 17.73
C ILE A 484 -2.47 12.91 18.91
N HIS A 485 -3.02 12.81 20.13
CA HIS A 485 -2.22 12.47 21.30
C HIS A 485 -1.57 11.10 21.16
N GLY A 486 -2.29 10.10 20.63
CA GLY A 486 -1.74 8.78 20.33
C GLY A 486 -0.59 8.84 19.31
N ALA A 487 -0.77 9.58 18.21
CA ALA A 487 0.25 9.79 17.17
C ALA A 487 1.47 10.60 17.63
N ASN A 488 1.39 11.29 18.78
CA ASN A 488 2.51 11.99 19.43
C ASN A 488 3.08 11.20 20.60
N SER A 489 2.67 9.94 20.79
CA SER A 489 3.05 9.08 21.92
C SER A 489 2.64 9.63 23.30
N ASN A 490 1.74 10.61 23.36
CA ASN A 490 1.11 11.11 24.59
C ASN A 490 -0.04 10.18 25.00
N PHE A 491 0.27 8.92 25.26
CA PHE A 491 -0.74 7.87 25.41
C PHE A 491 -1.71 8.09 26.58
N GLY A 492 -1.27 8.75 27.66
CA GLY A 492 -2.14 9.07 28.80
C GLY A 492 -3.24 10.09 28.48
N GLU A 493 -2.90 11.14 27.72
CA GLU A 493 -3.89 12.13 27.26
C GLU A 493 -4.84 11.52 26.21
N ALA A 494 -4.31 10.64 25.35
CA ALA A 494 -5.10 9.91 24.37
C ALA A 494 -6.14 9.00 25.04
N GLU A 495 -5.70 8.21 26.03
CA GLU A 495 -6.55 7.35 26.84
C GLU A 495 -7.66 8.14 27.54
N SER A 496 -7.32 9.27 28.16
CA SER A 496 -8.31 10.15 28.81
C SER A 496 -9.34 10.69 27.82
N SER A 497 -8.88 11.12 26.63
CA SER A 497 -9.76 11.69 25.60
C SER A 497 -10.75 10.65 25.06
N TYR A 498 -10.29 9.41 24.81
CA TYR A 498 -11.15 8.33 24.34
C TYR A 498 -12.14 7.85 25.42
N LYS A 499 -11.72 7.77 26.69
CA LYS A 499 -12.63 7.42 27.80
C LYS A 499 -13.72 8.46 27.99
N GLU A 500 -13.37 9.76 27.99
CA GLU A 500 -14.36 10.83 28.11
C GLU A 500 -15.33 10.80 26.91
N ALA A 501 -14.83 10.61 25.68
CA ALA A 501 -15.69 10.48 24.50
C ALA A 501 -16.64 9.27 24.58
N GLN A 502 -16.13 8.13 25.08
CA GLN A 502 -16.91 6.91 25.30
C GLN A 502 -18.03 7.14 26.31
N GLU A 503 -17.74 7.76 27.45
CA GLU A 503 -18.72 8.06 28.50
C GLU A 503 -19.82 9.00 28.00
N ILE A 504 -19.44 10.06 27.28
CA ILE A 504 -20.41 11.00 26.69
C ILE A 504 -21.31 10.27 25.68
N CYS A 505 -20.73 9.49 24.76
CA CYS A 505 -21.52 8.76 23.76
C CYS A 505 -22.44 7.72 24.39
N SER A 506 -21.98 7.03 25.44
CA SER A 506 -22.79 6.05 26.18
C SER A 506 -23.97 6.71 26.85
N ARG A 507 -23.75 7.87 27.48
CA ARG A 507 -24.81 8.66 28.16
C ARG A 507 -25.87 9.18 27.20
N VAL A 508 -25.48 9.61 26.01
CA VAL A 508 -26.39 10.13 24.97
C VAL A 508 -27.07 9.00 24.18
N GLY A 509 -26.68 7.75 24.38
CA GLY A 509 -27.20 6.60 23.63
C GLY A 509 -26.66 6.49 22.20
N ASN A 510 -25.53 7.14 21.91
CA ASN A 510 -24.85 7.03 20.63
C ASN A 510 -23.95 5.79 20.60
N SER A 511 -24.54 4.65 20.22
CA SER A 511 -23.83 3.37 20.13
C SER A 511 -22.66 3.41 19.15
N LEU A 512 -22.80 4.11 18.01
CA LEU A 512 -21.73 4.21 17.01
C LEU A 512 -20.54 5.04 17.52
N GLY A 513 -20.82 6.18 18.17
CA GLY A 513 -19.79 7.01 18.79
C GLY A 513 -19.05 6.27 19.91
N THR A 514 -19.77 5.49 20.71
CA THR A 514 -19.19 4.63 21.77
C THR A 514 -18.25 3.59 21.17
N ALA A 515 -18.66 2.94 20.08
CA ALA A 515 -17.86 1.94 19.39
C ALA A 515 -16.57 2.54 18.78
N HIS A 516 -16.63 3.72 18.16
CA HIS A 516 -15.45 4.43 17.66
C HIS A 516 -14.46 4.80 18.79
N ALA A 517 -14.96 5.27 19.93
CA ALA A 517 -14.12 5.60 21.07
C ALA A 517 -13.40 4.36 21.64
N LEU A 518 -14.11 3.23 21.74
CA LEU A 518 -13.54 1.94 22.14
C LEU A 518 -12.48 1.47 21.14
N GLY A 519 -12.74 1.55 19.82
CA GLY A 519 -11.75 1.20 18.80
C GLY A 519 -10.46 2.03 18.91
N GLY A 520 -10.59 3.33 19.15
CA GLY A 520 -9.45 4.22 19.40
C GLY A 520 -8.68 3.85 20.68
N LEU A 521 -9.40 3.56 21.77
CA LEU A 521 -8.80 3.13 23.04
C LEU A 521 -8.05 1.78 22.90
N GLY A 522 -8.59 0.83 22.14
CA GLY A 522 -7.95 -0.44 21.84
C GLY A 522 -6.60 -0.25 21.14
N GLU A 523 -6.54 0.70 20.20
CA GLU A 523 -5.30 1.03 19.49
C GLU A 523 -4.26 1.70 20.40
N ILE A 524 -4.69 2.59 21.32
CA ILE A 524 -3.79 3.15 22.35
C ILE A 524 -3.21 2.04 23.24
N TYR A 525 -4.03 1.11 23.73
CA TYR A 525 -3.53 0.00 24.54
C TYR A 525 -2.59 -0.92 23.75
N ARG A 526 -2.87 -1.18 22.47
CA ARG A 526 -1.98 -1.95 21.60
C ARG A 526 -0.62 -1.27 21.42
N MET A 527 -0.60 0.06 21.22
CA MET A 527 0.64 0.84 21.11
C MET A 527 1.42 0.93 22.44
N GLN A 528 0.75 0.81 23.59
CA GLN A 528 1.39 0.71 24.91
C GLN A 528 1.85 -0.73 25.25
N SER A 529 1.71 -1.69 24.33
CA SER A 529 1.94 -3.12 24.59
C SER A 529 1.07 -3.73 25.71
N LYS A 530 -0.05 -3.08 26.05
CA LYS A 530 -1.08 -3.59 26.98
C LYS A 530 -2.03 -4.51 26.24
N HIS A 531 -1.50 -5.65 25.80
CA HIS A 531 -2.18 -6.51 24.83
C HIS A 531 -3.47 -7.15 25.39
N GLN A 532 -3.57 -7.42 26.69
CA GLN A 532 -4.77 -8.01 27.30
C GLN A 532 -5.92 -6.99 27.36
N GLU A 533 -5.61 -5.74 27.72
CA GLU A 533 -6.57 -4.64 27.74
C GLU A 533 -7.03 -4.28 26.33
N ALA A 534 -6.11 -4.27 25.37
CA ALA A 534 -6.43 -4.06 23.95
C ALA A 534 -7.39 -5.13 23.43
N GLU A 535 -7.13 -6.42 23.73
CA GLU A 535 -7.99 -7.54 23.35
C GLU A 535 -9.42 -7.38 23.89
N LYS A 536 -9.56 -7.03 25.18
CA LYS A 536 -10.87 -6.78 25.78
C LYS A 536 -11.60 -5.63 25.10
N VAL A 537 -10.93 -4.49 24.95
CA VAL A 537 -11.54 -3.27 24.40
C VAL A 537 -11.90 -3.43 22.92
N PHE A 538 -11.10 -4.11 22.11
CA PHE A 538 -11.47 -4.37 20.72
C PHE A 538 -12.64 -5.36 20.60
N ASN A 539 -12.77 -6.32 21.51
CA ASN A 539 -13.97 -7.17 21.57
C ASN A 539 -15.22 -6.35 21.91
N ASP A 540 -15.13 -5.44 22.90
CA ASP A 540 -16.20 -4.51 23.25
C ASP A 540 -16.56 -3.60 22.07
N ALA A 541 -15.56 -3.07 21.36
CA ALA A 541 -15.73 -2.24 20.16
C ALA A 541 -16.44 -3.00 19.04
N ARG A 542 -16.04 -4.26 18.78
CA ARG A 542 -16.66 -5.14 17.79
C ARG A 542 -18.13 -5.38 18.10
N GLU A 543 -18.46 -5.70 19.34
CA GLU A 543 -19.84 -5.94 19.76
C GLU A 543 -20.68 -4.66 19.71
N ALA A 544 -20.11 -3.51 20.11
CA ALA A 544 -20.77 -2.21 19.99
C ALA A 544 -21.03 -1.82 18.53
N HIS A 545 -20.07 -2.04 17.63
CA HIS A 545 -20.23 -1.82 16.20
C HIS A 545 -21.29 -2.73 15.57
N SER A 546 -21.31 -4.01 15.96
CA SER A 546 -22.33 -4.97 15.51
C SER A 546 -23.73 -4.55 15.96
N ARG A 547 -23.89 -4.15 17.23
CA ARG A 547 -25.17 -3.62 17.75
C ARG A 547 -25.60 -2.31 17.08
N ALA A 548 -24.65 -1.48 16.67
CA ALA A 548 -24.91 -0.25 15.93
C ALA A 548 -25.18 -0.46 14.43
N GLY A 549 -25.11 -1.70 13.92
CA GLY A 549 -25.25 -2.01 12.50
C GLY A 549 -24.10 -1.51 11.63
N SER A 550 -22.93 -1.25 12.22
CA SER A 550 -21.74 -0.79 11.50
C SER A 550 -20.82 -1.96 11.15
N ASP A 551 -21.07 -2.58 10.01
CA ASP A 551 -20.22 -3.66 9.48
C ASP A 551 -18.78 -3.18 9.22
N LEU A 552 -18.61 -1.93 8.77
CA LEU A 552 -17.29 -1.32 8.57
C LEU A 552 -16.49 -1.26 9.88
N GLY A 553 -17.11 -0.75 10.96
CA GLY A 553 -16.47 -0.68 12.27
C GLY A 553 -16.21 -2.05 12.88
N THR A 554 -17.11 -3.02 12.64
CA THR A 554 -16.94 -4.42 13.06
C THR A 554 -15.70 -5.03 12.39
N GLY A 555 -15.54 -4.84 11.07
CA GLY A 555 -14.36 -5.29 10.33
C GLY A 555 -13.06 -4.65 10.84
N ASN A 556 -13.06 -3.33 11.08
CA ASN A 556 -11.89 -2.62 11.60
C ASN A 556 -11.49 -3.11 13.01
N ALA A 557 -12.46 -3.35 13.89
CA ALA A 557 -12.20 -3.91 15.22
C ALA A 557 -11.63 -5.33 15.15
N LEU A 558 -12.08 -6.15 14.18
CA LEU A 558 -11.52 -7.48 13.93
C LEU A 558 -10.08 -7.43 13.43
N VAL A 559 -9.71 -6.45 12.58
CA VAL A 559 -8.31 -6.20 12.20
C VAL A 559 -7.48 -5.83 13.43
N GLY A 560 -7.99 -4.95 14.30
CA GLY A 560 -7.34 -4.57 15.56
C GLY A 560 -7.11 -5.78 16.50
N LEU A 561 -8.10 -6.67 16.61
CA LEU A 561 -7.96 -7.95 17.32
C LEU A 561 -6.91 -8.85 16.67
N GLY A 562 -6.92 -8.99 15.35
CA GLY A 562 -5.92 -9.79 14.62
C GLY A 562 -4.50 -9.33 14.90
N ASN A 563 -4.24 -8.02 14.81
CA ASN A 563 -2.95 -7.42 15.13
C ASN A 563 -2.57 -7.63 16.61
N THR A 564 -3.54 -7.56 17.52
CA THR A 564 -3.31 -7.77 18.95
C THR A 564 -2.96 -9.23 19.25
N TYR A 565 -3.65 -10.19 18.62
CA TYR A 565 -3.34 -11.61 18.74
C TYR A 565 -1.98 -11.96 18.14
N GLN A 566 -1.59 -11.36 17.01
CA GLN A 566 -0.22 -11.50 16.46
C GLN A 566 0.83 -11.03 17.47
N ALA A 567 0.64 -9.88 18.11
CA ALA A 567 1.57 -9.35 19.10
C ALA A 567 1.67 -10.22 20.38
N GLN A 568 0.62 -10.99 20.68
CA GLN A 568 0.62 -11.99 21.76
C GLN A 568 1.10 -13.38 21.31
N SER A 569 1.54 -13.53 20.05
CA SER A 569 1.88 -14.83 19.43
C SER A 569 0.74 -15.85 19.39
N LYS A 570 -0.52 -15.40 19.51
CA LYS A 570 -1.75 -16.21 19.37
C LYS A 570 -2.15 -16.30 17.90
N TYR A 571 -1.32 -16.96 17.09
CA TYR A 571 -1.47 -16.97 15.63
C TYR A 571 -2.78 -17.61 15.12
N PRO A 572 -3.31 -18.71 15.70
CA PRO A 572 -4.60 -19.27 15.28
C PRO A 572 -5.79 -18.32 15.51
N GLU A 573 -5.79 -17.57 16.61
CA GLU A 573 -6.79 -16.55 16.93
C GLU A 573 -6.67 -15.34 15.99
N ALA A 574 -5.44 -14.94 15.67
CA ALA A 574 -5.17 -13.90 14.68
C ALA A 574 -5.72 -14.29 13.30
N GLU A 575 -5.49 -15.52 12.86
CA GLU A 575 -6.00 -16.05 11.60
C GLU A 575 -7.54 -16.01 11.55
N LYS A 576 -8.22 -16.42 12.63
CA LYS A 576 -9.69 -16.35 12.72
C LYS A 576 -10.18 -14.90 12.64
N ALA A 577 -9.54 -13.99 13.36
CA ALA A 577 -9.92 -12.58 13.40
C ALA A 577 -9.75 -11.90 12.03
N PHE A 578 -8.61 -12.09 11.35
CA PHE A 578 -8.41 -11.50 10.02
C PHE A 578 -9.29 -12.13 8.94
N ASN A 579 -9.56 -13.45 8.98
CA ASN A 579 -10.50 -14.07 8.05
C ASN A 579 -11.92 -13.49 8.22
N ALA A 580 -12.37 -13.29 9.47
CA ALA A 580 -13.66 -12.65 9.74
C ALA A 580 -13.68 -11.17 9.28
N ALA A 581 -12.58 -10.43 9.48
CA ALA A 581 -12.45 -9.06 8.98
C ALA A 581 -12.52 -8.99 7.45
N ARG A 582 -11.78 -9.89 6.78
CA ARG A 582 -11.76 -10.00 5.31
C ARG A 582 -13.15 -10.24 4.75
N GLU A 583 -13.89 -11.20 5.31
CA GLU A 583 -15.24 -11.53 4.86
C GLU A 583 -16.20 -10.35 5.06
N THR A 584 -16.13 -9.70 6.23
CA THR A 584 -16.96 -8.53 6.54
C THR A 584 -16.69 -7.39 5.57
N HIS A 585 -15.42 -7.07 5.31
CA HIS A 585 -15.02 -6.01 4.39
C HIS A 585 -15.34 -6.33 2.93
N TYR A 586 -15.17 -7.59 2.52
CA TYR A 586 -15.53 -8.04 1.17
C TYR A 586 -17.04 -7.88 0.93
N ARG A 587 -17.88 -8.33 1.87
CA ARG A 587 -19.34 -8.24 1.77
C ARG A 587 -19.85 -6.81 1.59
N ILE A 588 -19.22 -5.84 2.24
CA ILE A 588 -19.61 -4.42 2.16
C ILE A 588 -18.90 -3.66 1.02
N GLY A 589 -18.08 -4.33 0.22
CA GLY A 589 -17.31 -3.70 -0.86
C GLY A 589 -16.17 -2.78 -0.38
N ASN A 590 -15.71 -2.94 0.87
CA ASN A 590 -14.55 -2.20 1.38
C ASN A 590 -13.25 -2.90 0.94
N ASP A 591 -12.82 -2.59 -0.29
CA ASP A 591 -11.60 -3.14 -0.88
C ASP A 591 -10.36 -2.84 -0.01
N LEU A 592 -10.23 -1.63 0.55
CA LEU A 592 -9.10 -1.26 1.42
C LEU A 592 -9.03 -2.15 2.67
N GLY A 593 -10.16 -2.33 3.36
CA GLY A 593 -10.23 -3.20 4.54
C GLY A 593 -9.98 -4.68 4.21
N THR A 594 -10.43 -5.12 3.03
CA THR A 594 -10.16 -6.48 2.53
C THR A 594 -8.66 -6.69 2.28
N GLY A 595 -8.00 -5.71 1.66
CA GLY A 595 -6.55 -5.70 1.46
C GLY A 595 -5.78 -5.72 2.79
N ASN A 596 -6.18 -4.89 3.77
CA ASN A 596 -5.54 -4.84 5.09
C ASN A 596 -5.66 -6.17 5.84
N ALA A 597 -6.83 -6.81 5.80
CA ALA A 597 -7.03 -8.12 6.43
C ALA A 597 -6.21 -9.23 5.75
N LEU A 598 -6.12 -9.21 4.41
CA LEU A 598 -5.27 -10.15 3.66
C LEU A 598 -3.77 -9.94 3.95
N PHE A 599 -3.34 -8.69 4.06
CA PHE A 599 -1.97 -8.37 4.46
C PHE A 599 -1.66 -8.88 5.87
N GLY A 600 -2.58 -8.69 6.83
CA GLY A 600 -2.49 -9.25 8.17
C GLY A 600 -2.42 -10.79 8.17
N LEU A 601 -3.23 -11.47 7.36
CA LEU A 601 -3.14 -12.92 7.15
C LEU A 601 -1.78 -13.34 6.58
N GLY A 602 -1.28 -12.63 5.57
CA GLY A 602 0.03 -12.89 4.99
C GLY A 602 1.14 -12.86 6.02
N ASN A 603 1.15 -11.84 6.89
CA ASN A 603 2.11 -11.75 8.00
C ASN A 603 1.93 -12.91 9.01
N THR A 604 0.70 -13.28 9.36
CA THR A 604 0.44 -14.42 10.26
C THR A 604 0.97 -15.73 9.67
N TYR A 605 0.71 -15.98 8.38
CA TYR A 605 1.15 -17.19 7.70
C TYR A 605 2.66 -17.25 7.54
N LEU A 606 3.32 -16.13 7.24
CA LEU A 606 4.78 -16.05 7.17
C LEU A 606 5.44 -16.44 8.50
N VAL A 607 4.94 -15.93 9.63
CA VAL A 607 5.47 -16.27 10.97
C VAL A 607 5.19 -17.73 11.35
N GLN A 608 4.11 -18.32 10.84
CA GLN A 608 3.81 -19.75 11.00
C GLN A 608 4.56 -20.65 10.00
N SER A 609 5.45 -20.10 9.16
CA SER A 609 6.14 -20.82 8.09
C SER A 609 5.19 -21.50 7.08
N LYS A 610 3.98 -20.94 6.90
CA LYS A 610 3.00 -21.35 5.89
C LYS A 610 3.19 -20.52 4.61
N ASP A 611 4.32 -20.74 3.95
CA ASP A 611 4.81 -19.84 2.90
C ASP A 611 3.87 -19.76 1.69
N LEU A 612 3.24 -20.87 1.29
CA LEU A 612 2.30 -20.90 0.15
C LEU A 612 1.02 -20.10 0.42
N GLU A 613 0.49 -20.18 1.65
CA GLU A 613 -0.66 -19.40 2.09
C GLU A 613 -0.31 -17.91 2.22
N ALA A 614 0.88 -17.60 2.74
CA ALA A 614 1.39 -16.24 2.86
C ALA A 614 1.53 -15.58 1.47
N GLU A 615 2.14 -16.28 0.51
CA GLU A 615 2.29 -15.82 -0.87
C GLU A 615 0.94 -15.50 -1.53
N LYS A 616 -0.04 -16.40 -1.39
CA LYS A 616 -1.41 -16.19 -1.91
C LYS A 616 -2.07 -14.97 -1.27
N ALA A 617 -1.91 -14.78 0.04
CA ALA A 617 -2.50 -13.67 0.77
C ALA A 617 -1.88 -12.32 0.35
N PHE A 618 -0.55 -12.22 0.31
CA PHE A 618 0.13 -10.99 -0.11
C PHE A 618 -0.10 -10.65 -1.59
N ARG A 619 -0.14 -11.64 -2.49
CA ARG A 619 -0.44 -11.41 -3.91
C ARG A 619 -1.83 -10.79 -4.09
N LYS A 620 -2.85 -11.34 -3.43
CA LYS A 620 -4.21 -10.78 -3.45
C LYS A 620 -4.28 -9.40 -2.80
N ALA A 621 -3.59 -9.18 -1.68
CA ALA A 621 -3.52 -7.87 -1.04
C ALA A 621 -2.91 -6.83 -1.99
N ARG A 622 -1.79 -7.15 -2.65
CA ARG A 622 -1.13 -6.29 -3.65
C ARG A 622 -2.07 -5.96 -4.80
N GLU A 623 -2.74 -6.94 -5.39
CA GLU A 623 -3.70 -6.72 -6.49
C GLU A 623 -4.83 -5.76 -6.10
N ILE A 624 -5.40 -5.94 -4.91
CA ILE A 624 -6.44 -5.05 -4.39
C ILE A 624 -5.89 -3.64 -4.17
N TYR A 625 -4.74 -3.50 -3.51
CA TYR A 625 -4.12 -2.20 -3.26
C TYR A 625 -3.78 -1.46 -4.56
N SER A 626 -3.20 -2.14 -5.54
CA SER A 626 -2.93 -1.55 -6.86
C SER A 626 -4.21 -1.12 -7.57
N ARG A 627 -5.28 -1.91 -7.51
CA ARG A 627 -6.59 -1.57 -8.11
C ARG A 627 -7.21 -0.32 -7.50
N ILE A 628 -7.07 -0.11 -6.19
CA ILE A 628 -7.61 1.07 -5.49
C ILE A 628 -6.64 2.26 -5.46
N GLY A 629 -5.43 2.12 -6.00
CA GLY A 629 -4.38 3.15 -5.98
C GLY A 629 -3.76 3.38 -4.60
N ASN A 630 -3.77 2.38 -3.72
CA ASN A 630 -3.05 2.42 -2.43
C ASN A 630 -1.61 1.94 -2.62
N ASP A 631 -0.76 2.83 -3.14
CA ASP A 631 0.65 2.55 -3.43
C ASP A 631 1.43 2.06 -2.19
N LEU A 632 1.17 2.64 -1.01
CA LEU A 632 1.83 2.23 0.24
C LEU A 632 1.48 0.78 0.62
N GLY A 633 0.21 0.41 0.51
CA GLY A 633 -0.25 -0.96 0.76
C GLY A 633 0.33 -1.95 -0.26
N ALA A 634 0.36 -1.57 -1.53
CA ALA A 634 0.93 -2.40 -2.60
C ALA A 634 2.43 -2.66 -2.39
N ALA A 635 3.19 -1.62 -2.03
CA ALA A 635 4.61 -1.74 -1.70
C ALA A 635 4.85 -2.61 -0.45
N SER A 636 4.05 -2.44 0.59
CA SER A 636 4.15 -3.26 1.81
C SER A 636 3.86 -4.74 1.52
N ALA A 637 2.87 -5.03 0.67
CA ALA A 637 2.58 -6.40 0.24
C ALA A 637 3.70 -7.00 -0.62
N LEU A 638 4.40 -6.19 -1.43
CA LEU A 638 5.60 -6.61 -2.15
C LEU A 638 6.77 -6.90 -1.21
N ASP A 639 6.98 -6.10 -0.16
CA ASP A 639 7.97 -6.41 0.88
C ASP A 639 7.64 -7.77 1.53
N GLY A 640 6.37 -8.03 1.83
CA GLY A 640 5.89 -9.32 2.33
C GLY A 640 6.17 -10.48 1.37
N LEU A 641 5.89 -10.32 0.08
CA LEU A 641 6.22 -11.31 -0.95
C LEU A 641 7.73 -11.54 -1.05
N GLY A 642 8.54 -10.47 -0.97
CA GLY A 642 9.99 -10.57 -0.98
C GLY A 642 10.50 -11.43 0.18
N GLN A 643 9.94 -11.27 1.38
CA GLN A 643 10.31 -12.11 2.53
C GLN A 643 9.87 -13.56 2.36
N VAL A 644 8.66 -13.82 1.83
CA VAL A 644 8.19 -15.18 1.54
C VAL A 644 9.10 -15.88 0.52
N HIS A 645 9.44 -15.21 -0.58
CA HIS A 645 10.33 -15.77 -1.60
C HIS A 645 11.74 -16.02 -1.07
N ARG A 646 12.26 -15.16 -0.17
CA ARG A 646 13.53 -15.44 0.53
C ARG A 646 13.44 -16.67 1.43
N ALA A 647 12.36 -16.84 2.18
CA ALA A 647 12.15 -18.02 3.03
C ALA A 647 12.11 -19.31 2.19
N GLN A 648 11.52 -19.26 1.00
CA GLN A 648 11.49 -20.34 0.02
C GLN A 648 12.79 -20.52 -0.79
N SER A 649 13.84 -19.75 -0.49
CA SER A 649 15.10 -19.70 -1.27
C SER A 649 14.95 -19.31 -2.75
N GLN A 650 13.82 -18.70 -3.12
CA GLN A 650 13.54 -18.12 -4.43
C GLN A 650 14.15 -16.72 -4.54
N ASN A 651 15.49 -16.67 -4.56
CA ASN A 651 16.23 -15.42 -4.43
C ASN A 651 16.03 -14.45 -5.61
N GLN A 652 15.69 -14.92 -6.80
CA GLN A 652 15.45 -14.06 -7.98
C GLN A 652 14.10 -13.34 -7.86
N GLU A 653 13.05 -14.07 -7.49
CA GLU A 653 11.70 -13.56 -7.25
C GLU A 653 11.69 -12.57 -6.09
N ALA A 654 12.45 -12.87 -5.02
CA ALA A 654 12.65 -11.96 -3.91
C ALA A 654 13.31 -10.64 -4.34
N GLU A 655 14.34 -10.70 -5.19
CA GLU A 655 15.02 -9.50 -5.72
C GLU A 655 14.04 -8.60 -6.49
N VAL A 656 13.21 -9.19 -7.36
CA VAL A 656 12.19 -8.43 -8.12
C VAL A 656 11.21 -7.78 -7.16
N ALA A 657 10.67 -8.53 -6.21
CA ALA A 657 9.68 -8.02 -5.26
C ALA A 657 10.19 -6.83 -4.43
N PHE A 658 11.41 -6.92 -3.88
CA PHE A 658 11.96 -5.80 -3.10
C PHE A 658 12.39 -4.61 -3.97
N LYS A 659 12.82 -4.83 -5.22
CA LYS A 659 13.11 -3.73 -6.16
C LYS A 659 11.85 -2.93 -6.46
N ASP A 660 10.75 -3.62 -6.78
CA ASP A 660 9.45 -3.00 -7.04
C ASP A 660 8.93 -2.26 -5.79
N ALA A 661 9.05 -2.87 -4.60
CA ALA A 661 8.66 -2.23 -3.34
C ALA A 661 9.46 -0.95 -3.09
N ARG A 662 10.78 -0.99 -3.26
CA ARG A 662 11.68 0.16 -3.11
C ARG A 662 11.32 1.29 -4.07
N GLU A 663 11.03 0.98 -5.33
CA GLU A 663 10.65 1.99 -6.32
C GLU A 663 9.34 2.70 -5.93
N ILE A 664 8.32 1.94 -5.52
CA ILE A 664 7.05 2.52 -5.09
C ILE A 664 7.23 3.35 -3.81
N HIS A 665 7.92 2.83 -2.79
CA HIS A 665 8.19 3.57 -1.55
C HIS A 665 8.95 4.87 -1.80
N SER A 666 9.97 4.85 -2.68
CA SER A 666 10.71 6.04 -3.08
C SER A 666 9.83 7.06 -3.79
N ARG A 667 8.98 6.60 -4.73
CA ARG A 667 8.04 7.46 -5.47
C ARG A 667 7.05 8.19 -4.55
N ILE A 668 6.59 7.53 -3.49
CA ILE A 668 5.65 8.12 -2.52
C ILE A 668 6.34 8.86 -1.37
N GLY A 669 7.68 8.91 -1.34
CA GLY A 669 8.46 9.55 -0.27
C GLY A 669 8.44 8.79 1.07
N ASN A 670 8.15 7.49 1.06
CA ASN A 670 8.19 6.65 2.26
C ASN A 670 9.62 6.14 2.52
N ASP A 671 10.47 7.02 3.06
CA ASP A 671 11.87 6.72 3.36
C ASP A 671 12.04 5.50 4.29
N LEU A 672 11.11 5.29 5.24
CA LEU A 672 11.12 4.11 6.12
C LEU A 672 10.96 2.80 5.32
N GLY A 673 9.99 2.77 4.40
CA GLY A 673 9.75 1.63 3.52
C GLY A 673 10.91 1.40 2.55
N THR A 674 11.47 2.47 1.98
CA THR A 674 12.65 2.40 1.10
C THR A 674 13.84 1.76 1.82
N GLY A 675 14.12 2.17 3.05
CA GLY A 675 15.19 1.58 3.87
C GLY A 675 14.94 0.09 4.18
N ASN A 676 13.72 -0.28 4.56
CA ASN A 676 13.37 -1.68 4.84
C ASN A 676 13.50 -2.58 3.59
N ALA A 677 13.05 -2.12 2.43
CA ALA A 677 13.18 -2.85 1.17
C ALA A 677 14.66 -3.01 0.77
N LEU A 678 15.51 -2.01 1.04
CA LEU A 678 16.96 -2.09 0.82
C LEU A 678 17.64 -3.10 1.76
N VAL A 679 17.22 -3.19 3.03
CA VAL A 679 17.68 -4.27 3.93
C VAL A 679 17.26 -5.64 3.38
N GLY A 680 16.02 -5.77 2.89
CA GLY A 680 15.54 -6.96 2.20
C GLY A 680 16.43 -7.34 1.01
N LEU A 681 16.71 -6.39 0.10
CA LEU A 681 17.62 -6.58 -1.04
C LEU A 681 19.04 -6.94 -0.61
N GLY A 682 19.59 -6.26 0.40
CA GLY A 682 20.93 -6.55 0.91
C GLY A 682 21.06 -7.98 1.37
N ASN A 683 20.05 -8.48 2.11
CA ASN A 683 20.01 -9.86 2.54
C ASN A 683 19.80 -10.86 1.38
N THR A 684 19.00 -10.52 0.37
CA THR A 684 18.85 -11.33 -0.86
C THR A 684 20.17 -11.41 -1.64
N TYR A 685 20.88 -10.29 -1.80
CA TYR A 685 22.17 -10.26 -2.47
C TYR A 685 23.24 -11.02 -1.71
N LEU A 686 23.24 -10.96 -0.37
CA LEU A 686 24.11 -11.77 0.46
C LEU A 686 23.88 -13.27 0.22
N ALA A 687 22.62 -13.72 0.18
CA ALA A 687 22.26 -15.10 -0.12
C ALA A 687 22.65 -15.55 -1.55
N GLN A 688 22.67 -14.62 -2.51
CA GLN A 688 23.15 -14.85 -3.88
C GLN A 688 24.68 -14.72 -4.03
N LEU A 689 25.42 -14.48 -2.94
CA LEU A 689 26.87 -14.21 -2.93
C LEU A 689 27.30 -12.95 -3.72
N ARG A 690 26.36 -12.04 -4.02
CA ARG A 690 26.59 -10.76 -4.72
C ARG A 690 27.04 -9.68 -3.74
N SER A 691 28.26 -9.88 -3.24
CA SER A 691 28.86 -9.10 -2.16
C SER A 691 28.83 -7.57 -2.34
N GLN A 692 29.17 -7.06 -3.53
CA GLN A 692 29.23 -5.61 -3.76
C GLN A 692 27.85 -4.93 -3.74
N GLU A 693 26.82 -5.62 -4.24
CA GLU A 693 25.45 -5.10 -4.28
C GLU A 693 24.81 -5.18 -2.89
N ALA A 694 25.09 -6.24 -2.13
CA ALA A 694 24.70 -6.34 -0.73
C ALA A 694 25.28 -5.17 0.09
N GLU A 695 26.58 -4.88 -0.06
CA GLU A 695 27.24 -3.78 0.66
C GLU A 695 26.60 -2.42 0.34
N ARG A 696 26.33 -2.16 -0.94
CA ARG A 696 25.67 -0.92 -1.37
C ARG A 696 24.27 -0.78 -0.77
N ALA A 697 23.47 -1.85 -0.85
CA ALA A 697 22.10 -1.85 -0.36
C ALA A 697 22.03 -1.61 1.16
N PHE A 698 22.87 -2.28 1.95
CA PHE A 698 22.88 -2.07 3.40
C PHE A 698 23.41 -0.68 3.80
N ARG A 699 24.43 -0.14 3.11
CA ARG A 699 24.91 1.23 3.39
C ARG A 699 23.85 2.27 3.11
N GLU A 700 23.16 2.15 1.97
CA GLU A 700 22.07 3.06 1.60
C GLU A 700 20.91 2.95 2.61
N ALA A 701 20.54 1.74 3.02
CA ALA A 701 19.53 1.53 4.07
C ALA A 701 19.92 2.18 5.40
N HIS A 702 21.17 2.00 5.83
CA HIS A 702 21.69 2.59 7.07
C HIS A 702 21.67 4.13 7.02
N GLU A 703 22.07 4.74 5.90
CA GLU A 703 22.04 6.20 5.72
C GLU A 703 20.61 6.74 5.78
N ILE A 704 19.67 6.09 5.07
CA ILE A 704 18.26 6.49 5.08
C ILE A 704 17.67 6.39 6.49
N HIS A 705 17.85 5.24 7.17
CA HIS A 705 17.31 5.04 8.51
C HIS A 705 17.93 6.00 9.54
N SER A 706 19.23 6.29 9.44
CA SER A 706 19.89 7.26 10.31
C SER A 706 19.35 8.68 10.08
N ARG A 707 19.13 9.08 8.81
CA ARG A 707 18.58 10.39 8.45
C ARG A 707 17.16 10.61 9.00
N ILE A 708 16.33 9.57 9.03
CA ILE A 708 14.96 9.65 9.57
C ILE A 708 14.87 9.36 11.08
N GLY A 709 16.00 9.09 11.76
CA GLY A 709 16.03 8.75 13.18
C GLY A 709 15.43 7.38 13.52
N ASN A 710 15.40 6.44 12.57
CA ASN A 710 14.96 5.07 12.80
C ASN A 710 16.14 4.20 13.29
N ASP A 711 16.52 4.37 14.55
CA ASP A 711 17.63 3.65 15.19
C ASP A 711 17.56 2.12 15.01
N PRO A 712 16.41 1.42 15.21
CA PRO A 712 16.32 -0.02 14.97
C PRO A 712 16.63 -0.44 13.53
N GLY A 713 16.16 0.33 12.54
CA GLY A 713 16.44 0.04 11.13
C GLY A 713 17.90 0.28 10.76
N ALA A 714 18.49 1.36 11.29
CA ALA A 714 19.91 1.67 11.09
C ALA A 714 20.81 0.57 11.67
N ALA A 715 20.45 0.03 12.84
CA ALA A 715 21.15 -1.07 13.47
C ALA A 715 21.01 -2.39 12.69
N ASN A 716 19.81 -2.74 12.22
CA ASN A 716 19.59 -3.93 11.39
C ASN A 716 20.40 -3.90 10.08
N ALA A 717 20.55 -2.72 9.47
CA ALA A 717 21.40 -2.57 8.28
C ALA A 717 22.90 -2.77 8.61
N LEU A 718 23.36 -2.34 9.79
CA LEU A 718 24.71 -2.59 10.27
C LEU A 718 24.94 -4.07 10.62
N ASP A 719 23.96 -4.75 11.20
CA ASP A 719 24.02 -6.20 11.43
C ASP A 719 24.19 -6.94 10.09
N GLY A 720 23.43 -6.55 9.05
CA GLY A 720 23.60 -7.07 7.69
C GLY A 720 24.99 -6.81 7.08
N LEU A 721 25.56 -5.61 7.29
CA LEU A 721 26.94 -5.31 6.90
C LEU A 721 27.96 -6.15 7.67
N GLY A 722 27.75 -6.36 8.97
CA GLY A 722 28.61 -7.19 9.80
C GLY A 722 28.66 -8.63 9.31
N GLU A 723 27.50 -9.20 9.00
CA GLU A 723 27.36 -10.54 8.42
C GLU A 723 28.04 -10.65 7.05
N LEU A 724 27.85 -9.64 6.18
CA LEU A 724 28.52 -9.57 4.88
C LEU A 724 30.05 -9.52 5.02
N TYR A 725 30.58 -8.66 5.90
CA TYR A 725 32.02 -8.55 6.11
C TYR A 725 32.61 -9.81 6.74
N ARG A 726 31.88 -10.49 7.63
CA ARG A 726 32.28 -11.80 8.17
C ARG A 726 32.35 -12.86 7.08
N ALA A 727 31.36 -12.91 6.19
CA ALA A 727 31.37 -13.82 5.03
C ALA A 727 32.56 -13.56 4.08
N GLN A 728 33.05 -12.32 4.00
CA GLN A 728 34.25 -11.95 3.23
C GLN A 728 35.56 -12.13 4.01
N SER A 729 35.53 -12.66 5.24
CA SER A 729 36.68 -12.73 6.16
C SER A 729 37.30 -11.36 6.51
N LYS A 730 36.56 -10.26 6.32
CA LYS A 730 36.93 -8.90 6.74
C LYS A 730 36.57 -8.69 8.21
N ASN A 731 37.27 -9.43 9.07
CA ASN A 731 36.90 -9.58 10.48
C ASN A 731 36.96 -8.25 11.26
N HIS A 732 37.82 -7.31 10.89
CA HIS A 732 37.93 -6.03 11.59
C HIS A 732 36.74 -5.10 11.27
N GLU A 733 36.32 -5.05 10.01
CA GLU A 733 35.15 -4.31 9.55
C GLU A 733 33.86 -4.90 10.11
N ALA A 734 33.76 -6.23 10.18
CA ALA A 734 32.65 -6.93 10.81
C ALA A 734 32.53 -6.58 12.31
N GLU A 735 33.65 -6.61 13.04
CA GLU A 735 33.72 -6.23 14.46
C GLU A 735 33.23 -4.80 14.68
N LYS A 736 33.64 -3.86 13.80
CA LYS A 736 33.18 -2.46 13.88
C LYS A 736 31.68 -2.34 13.65
N ALA A 737 31.16 -3.00 12.61
CA ALA A 737 29.73 -2.95 12.26
C ALA A 737 28.84 -3.50 13.38
N PHE A 738 29.14 -4.70 13.91
CA PHE A 738 28.33 -5.28 14.99
C PHE A 738 28.45 -4.52 16.31
N ASN A 739 29.62 -3.95 16.64
CA ASN A 739 29.75 -3.10 17.83
C ASN A 739 28.91 -1.83 17.73
N GLU A 740 28.81 -1.24 16.54
CA GLU A 740 27.96 -0.07 16.30
C GLU A 740 26.48 -0.44 16.36
N ALA A 741 26.08 -1.55 15.73
CA ALA A 741 24.71 -2.10 15.83
C ALA A 741 24.31 -2.38 17.28
N TYR A 742 25.17 -3.05 18.06
CA TYR A 742 24.95 -3.34 19.48
C TYR A 742 24.73 -2.05 20.31
N LYS A 743 25.53 -1.00 20.08
CA LYS A 743 25.37 0.29 20.77
C LYS A 743 24.03 0.95 20.46
N ILE A 744 23.58 0.86 19.20
CA ILE A 744 22.29 1.43 18.80
C ILE A 744 21.14 0.60 19.40
N HIS A 745 21.17 -0.73 19.27
CA HIS A 745 20.17 -1.62 19.89
C HIS A 745 20.08 -1.46 21.41
N SER A 746 21.20 -1.20 22.08
CA SER A 746 21.24 -0.92 23.52
C SER A 746 20.56 0.40 23.89
N ARG A 747 20.77 1.46 23.11
CA ARG A 747 20.10 2.75 23.30
C ARG A 747 18.59 2.65 23.02
N SER A 748 18.19 1.85 22.03
CA SER A 748 16.79 1.63 21.66
C SER A 748 16.08 0.59 22.52
N ARG A 749 16.77 -0.03 23.50
CA ARG A 749 16.25 -1.13 24.35
C ARG A 749 15.70 -2.32 23.53
N ASN A 750 16.30 -2.59 22.39
CA ASN A 750 15.97 -3.75 21.56
C ASN A 750 16.79 -4.96 22.00
N ASP A 751 16.27 -5.71 22.98
CA ASP A 751 16.94 -6.89 23.53
C ASP A 751 17.23 -7.96 22.46
N LEU A 752 16.30 -8.18 21.52
CA LEU A 752 16.49 -9.15 20.44
C LEU A 752 17.66 -8.75 19.52
N GLY A 753 17.70 -7.47 19.11
CA GLY A 753 18.77 -6.93 18.28
C GLY A 753 20.13 -6.93 18.99
N MET A 754 20.15 -6.61 20.30
CA MET A 754 21.36 -6.70 21.11
C MET A 754 21.92 -8.13 21.14
N GLY A 755 21.06 -9.13 21.37
CA GLY A 755 21.47 -10.53 21.37
C GLY A 755 22.06 -10.97 20.03
N ASN A 756 21.38 -10.62 18.93
CA ASN A 756 21.84 -10.97 17.57
C ASN A 756 23.18 -10.31 17.22
N ALA A 757 23.37 -9.02 17.54
CA ALA A 757 24.64 -8.33 17.31
C ALA A 757 25.79 -8.95 18.13
N LEU A 758 25.50 -9.43 19.35
CA LEU A 758 26.48 -10.14 20.18
C LEU A 758 26.81 -11.54 19.65
N LEU A 759 25.86 -12.27 19.07
CA LEU A 759 26.13 -13.51 18.34
C LEU A 759 27.08 -13.25 17.16
N GLY A 760 26.82 -12.17 16.42
CA GLY A 760 27.66 -11.68 15.34
C GLY A 760 29.10 -11.40 15.80
N LEU A 761 29.25 -10.60 16.86
CA LEU A 761 30.54 -10.29 17.49
C LEU A 761 31.26 -11.53 18.00
N GLY A 762 30.57 -12.44 18.68
CA GLY A 762 31.16 -13.67 19.22
C GLY A 762 31.77 -14.53 18.10
N SER A 763 31.04 -14.65 16.99
CA SER A 763 31.50 -15.40 15.82
C SER A 763 32.69 -14.71 15.13
N THR A 764 32.67 -13.37 15.05
CA THR A 764 33.80 -12.59 14.52
C THR A 764 35.03 -12.69 15.42
N TYR A 765 34.88 -12.68 16.75
CA TYR A 765 35.99 -12.85 17.69
C TYR A 765 36.59 -14.25 17.62
N LEU A 766 35.77 -15.30 17.47
CA LEU A 766 36.25 -16.66 17.19
C LEU A 766 37.10 -16.70 15.92
N ALA A 767 36.66 -16.08 14.83
CA ALA A 767 37.41 -16.02 13.57
C ALA A 767 38.73 -15.23 13.68
N GLN A 768 38.87 -14.37 14.71
CA GLN A 768 40.10 -13.65 15.03
C GLN A 768 40.96 -14.35 16.11
N SER A 769 40.56 -15.53 16.59
CA SER A 769 41.17 -16.25 17.72
C SER A 769 41.19 -15.44 19.04
N LYS A 770 40.19 -14.55 19.24
CA LYS A 770 39.98 -13.79 20.49
C LYS A 770 39.01 -14.54 21.40
N ASP A 771 39.42 -15.70 21.89
CA ASP A 771 38.52 -16.66 22.56
C ASP A 771 37.84 -16.07 23.81
N LEU A 772 38.54 -15.27 24.63
CA LEU A 772 37.97 -14.65 25.83
C LEU A 772 36.86 -13.64 25.52
N ASP A 773 37.05 -12.83 24.46
CA ASP A 773 36.07 -11.84 24.04
C ASP A 773 34.86 -12.52 23.38
N ALA A 774 35.11 -13.58 22.60
CA ALA A 774 34.07 -14.43 22.03
C ALA A 774 33.22 -15.08 23.13
N GLU A 775 33.84 -15.64 24.16
CA GLU A 775 33.14 -16.26 25.29
C GLU A 775 32.22 -15.24 25.97
N LYS A 776 32.73 -14.05 26.25
CA LYS A 776 31.95 -12.99 26.89
C LYS A 776 30.77 -12.55 26.02
N ALA A 777 30.98 -12.38 24.71
CA ALA A 777 29.94 -11.98 23.78
C ALA A 777 28.82 -13.02 23.72
N PHE A 778 29.16 -14.30 23.55
CA PHE A 778 28.16 -15.36 23.50
C PHE A 778 27.46 -15.57 24.84
N ARG A 779 28.15 -15.48 25.98
CA ARG A 779 27.50 -15.58 27.31
C ARG A 779 26.47 -14.49 27.51
N THR A 780 26.82 -13.25 27.14
CA THR A 780 25.90 -12.11 27.22
C THR A 780 24.72 -12.28 26.23
N ALA A 781 24.97 -12.78 25.02
CA ALA A 781 23.92 -13.08 24.05
C ALA A 781 22.95 -14.13 24.59
N HIS A 782 23.46 -15.20 25.20
CA HIS A 782 22.66 -16.25 25.82
C HIS A 782 21.76 -15.70 26.93
N GLU A 783 22.33 -14.94 27.87
CA GLU A 783 21.56 -14.31 28.97
C GLU A 783 20.41 -13.44 28.45
N ILE A 784 20.67 -12.64 27.41
CA ILE A 784 19.65 -11.77 26.80
C ILE A 784 18.58 -12.61 26.10
N HIS A 785 18.97 -13.58 25.27
CA HIS A 785 18.04 -14.43 24.52
C HIS A 785 17.18 -15.30 25.44
N SER A 786 17.76 -15.89 26.49
CA SER A 786 17.02 -16.64 27.50
C SER A 786 16.05 -15.75 28.28
N ARG A 787 16.44 -14.51 28.62
CA ARG A 787 15.55 -13.56 29.30
C ARG A 787 14.32 -13.20 28.45
N ILE A 788 14.48 -13.09 27.13
CA ILE A 788 13.37 -12.75 26.22
C ILE A 788 12.61 -13.98 25.69
N GLY A 789 13.01 -15.20 26.08
CA GLY A 789 12.42 -16.44 25.59
C GLY A 789 12.68 -16.70 24.10
N ASN A 790 13.77 -16.17 23.54
CA ASN A 790 14.23 -16.51 22.20
C ASN A 790 15.16 -17.73 22.28
N ASP A 791 14.56 -18.91 22.33
CA ASP A 791 15.29 -20.17 22.52
C ASP A 791 16.30 -20.42 21.38
N LEU A 792 15.96 -20.06 20.14
CA LEU A 792 16.85 -20.23 18.98
C LEU A 792 18.12 -19.38 19.08
N GLY A 793 17.97 -18.12 19.52
CA GLY A 793 19.10 -17.23 19.78
C GLY A 793 19.93 -17.68 20.99
N ALA A 794 19.27 -18.19 22.03
CA ALA A 794 19.93 -18.71 23.23
C ALA A 794 20.76 -19.95 22.91
N THR A 795 20.25 -20.84 22.06
CA THR A 795 20.98 -22.00 21.53
C THR A 795 22.15 -21.58 20.66
N SER A 796 21.94 -20.66 19.72
CA SER A 796 23.02 -20.16 18.85
C SER A 796 24.18 -19.58 19.67
N ALA A 797 23.87 -18.93 20.80
CA ALA A 797 24.87 -18.45 21.74
C ALA A 797 25.61 -19.58 22.44
N LEU A 798 24.91 -20.64 22.85
CA LEU A 798 25.52 -21.84 23.46
C LEU A 798 26.43 -22.58 22.47
N ASP A 799 26.02 -22.71 21.21
CA ASP A 799 26.84 -23.29 20.13
C ASP A 799 28.12 -22.46 19.89
N GLY A 800 28.01 -21.13 20.01
CA GLY A 800 29.16 -20.23 19.98
C GLY A 800 30.10 -20.42 21.18
N LEU A 801 29.56 -20.48 22.40
CA LEU A 801 30.31 -20.79 23.63
C LEU A 801 31.00 -22.16 23.54
N GLU A 802 30.34 -23.14 22.94
CA GLU A 802 30.89 -24.46 22.67
C GLU A 802 32.15 -24.38 21.79
N GLN A 803 32.09 -23.63 20.68
CA GLN A 803 33.21 -23.50 19.76
C GLN A 803 34.43 -22.86 20.45
N VAL A 804 34.17 -21.85 21.30
CA VAL A 804 35.20 -21.22 22.14
C VAL A 804 35.80 -22.22 23.12
N ARG A 805 34.98 -22.98 23.83
CA ARG A 805 35.44 -23.95 24.85
C ARG A 805 36.19 -25.15 24.25
N ARG A 806 35.80 -25.58 23.03
CA ARG A 806 36.56 -26.57 22.25
C ARG A 806 37.94 -26.04 21.85
N ALA A 807 38.03 -24.80 21.38
CA ALA A 807 39.32 -24.17 21.10
C ALA A 807 40.22 -24.09 22.36
N GLN A 808 39.60 -23.96 23.55
CA GLN A 808 40.28 -23.91 24.85
C GLN A 808 40.52 -25.28 25.52
N SER A 809 40.12 -26.41 24.92
CA SER A 809 40.25 -27.76 25.50
C SER A 809 39.57 -27.95 26.87
N GLN A 810 38.45 -27.25 27.12
CA GLN A 810 37.68 -27.32 28.38
C GLN A 810 36.47 -28.27 28.26
N ASP A 811 36.73 -29.55 28.01
CA ASP A 811 35.70 -30.52 27.59
C ASP A 811 34.61 -30.79 28.65
N GLN A 812 34.86 -30.51 29.94
CA GLN A 812 33.99 -30.89 31.06
C GLN A 812 32.86 -29.87 31.29
N GLU A 813 33.13 -28.61 31.02
CA GLU A 813 32.10 -27.55 31.05
C GLU A 813 31.30 -27.50 29.75
N ALA A 814 31.87 -27.98 28.63
CA ALA A 814 31.15 -28.15 27.37
C ALA A 814 30.04 -29.21 27.50
N GLU A 815 30.32 -30.35 28.13
CA GLU A 815 29.34 -31.44 28.38
C GLU A 815 28.12 -30.99 29.20
N GLY A 816 28.33 -30.19 30.25
CA GLY A 816 27.24 -29.62 31.04
C GLY A 816 26.33 -28.71 30.21
N ALA A 817 26.92 -27.82 29.41
CA ALA A 817 26.19 -26.93 28.53
C ALA A 817 25.38 -27.70 27.46
N PHE A 818 25.92 -28.76 26.88
CA PHE A 818 25.17 -29.56 25.91
C PHE A 818 24.00 -30.31 26.52
N ASN A 819 24.14 -30.82 27.74
CA ASN A 819 23.03 -31.45 28.42
C ASN A 819 21.91 -30.44 28.68
N ASP A 820 22.25 -29.21 29.09
CA ASP A 820 21.28 -28.12 29.25
C ASP A 820 20.61 -27.75 27.92
N THR A 821 21.38 -27.57 26.84
CA THR A 821 20.86 -27.30 25.48
C THR A 821 19.92 -28.40 24.99
N ARG A 822 20.31 -29.67 25.17
CA ARG A 822 19.49 -30.84 24.81
C ARG A 822 18.20 -30.90 25.63
N THR A 823 18.26 -30.62 26.92
CA THR A 823 17.09 -30.58 27.80
C THR A 823 16.13 -29.45 27.39
N ILE A 824 16.64 -28.27 27.06
CA ILE A 824 15.83 -27.14 26.58
C ILE A 824 15.16 -27.51 25.26
N HIS A 825 15.90 -28.01 24.26
CA HIS A 825 15.31 -28.41 22.97
C HIS A 825 14.28 -29.55 23.09
N SER A 826 14.51 -30.49 24.00
CA SER A 826 13.56 -31.56 24.30
C SER A 826 12.29 -31.04 24.99
N LEU A 827 12.36 -29.94 25.75
CA LEU A 827 11.20 -29.31 26.40
C LEU A 827 10.35 -28.50 25.41
N ILE A 828 10.95 -27.94 24.36
CA ILE A 828 10.26 -27.16 23.32
C ILE A 828 9.83 -27.99 22.10
N ASN A 829 9.95 -29.33 22.15
CA ASN A 829 9.66 -30.23 21.02
C ASN A 829 10.40 -29.88 19.72
N GLU A 830 11.56 -29.21 19.82
CA GLU A 830 12.38 -28.88 18.67
C GLU A 830 13.43 -29.98 18.45
N ASN A 831 13.00 -31.05 17.78
CA ASN A 831 13.81 -32.23 17.50
C ASN A 831 15.10 -31.89 16.73
N PHE A 832 15.09 -30.81 15.94
CA PHE A 832 16.25 -30.33 15.18
C PHE A 832 17.40 -29.84 16.09
N GLY A 833 17.09 -28.99 17.08
CA GLY A 833 18.09 -28.48 18.03
C GLY A 833 18.56 -29.55 19.03
N ALA A 834 17.66 -30.45 19.44
CA ALA A 834 18.03 -31.61 20.26
C ALA A 834 19.01 -32.54 19.52
N GLY A 835 18.81 -32.73 18.21
CA GLY A 835 19.70 -33.49 17.35
C GLY A 835 21.09 -32.85 17.20
N ASN A 836 21.19 -31.53 17.07
CA ASN A 836 22.46 -30.82 16.98
C ASN A 836 23.25 -30.88 18.29
N ALA A 837 22.60 -30.64 19.44
CA ALA A 837 23.20 -30.77 20.76
C ALA A 837 23.68 -32.21 21.03
N SER A 838 22.89 -33.20 20.62
CA SER A 838 23.23 -34.63 20.74
C SER A 838 24.40 -35.03 19.82
N ARG A 839 24.48 -34.50 18.61
CA ARG A 839 25.64 -34.66 17.70
C ARG A 839 26.90 -34.09 18.32
N SER A 840 26.81 -32.89 18.88
CA SER A 840 27.94 -32.22 19.51
C SER A 840 28.39 -32.92 20.81
N LEU A 841 27.45 -33.48 21.59
CA LEU A 841 27.75 -34.41 22.69
C LEU A 841 28.48 -35.65 22.19
N GLY A 842 28.00 -36.27 21.12
CA GLY A 842 28.63 -37.42 20.49
C GLY A 842 30.09 -37.15 20.10
N ILE A 843 30.38 -35.96 19.55
CA ILE A 843 31.74 -35.53 19.22
C ILE A 843 32.59 -35.31 20.49
N VAL A 844 32.04 -34.73 21.55
CA VAL A 844 32.77 -34.53 22.82
C VAL A 844 33.11 -35.85 23.50
N HIS A 845 32.18 -36.80 23.50
CA HIS A 845 32.41 -38.15 24.00
C HIS A 845 33.37 -38.96 23.10
N ASP A 846 33.37 -38.74 21.79
CA ASP A 846 34.32 -39.30 20.81
C ASP A 846 35.77 -38.85 21.11
N TYR A 847 36.01 -37.55 21.29
CA TYR A 847 37.32 -37.01 21.71
C TYR A 847 37.79 -37.57 23.07
N ARG A 848 36.85 -37.84 23.98
CA ARG A 848 37.13 -38.43 25.30
C ARG A 848 37.24 -39.95 25.33
N ARG A 849 36.94 -40.62 24.20
CA ARG A 849 36.84 -42.08 24.10
C ARG A 849 35.80 -42.70 25.04
N THR A 850 34.76 -41.96 25.43
CA THR A 850 33.62 -42.44 26.22
C THR A 850 32.50 -42.92 25.29
N TRP A 851 32.81 -43.93 24.50
CA TRP A 851 32.03 -44.40 23.35
C TRP A 851 30.61 -44.87 23.66
N ASN A 852 30.40 -45.47 24.84
CA ASN A 852 29.08 -45.98 25.26
C ASN A 852 28.08 -44.86 25.59
N GLU A 853 28.56 -43.72 26.08
CA GLU A 853 27.72 -42.56 26.41
C GLU A 853 27.32 -41.82 25.13
N ALA A 854 28.25 -41.69 24.17
CA ALA A 854 27.98 -41.17 22.83
C ALA A 854 26.91 -42.00 22.10
N GLU A 855 27.00 -43.33 22.18
CA GLU A 855 26.06 -44.26 21.54
C GLU A 855 24.67 -44.19 22.20
N GLN A 856 24.58 -44.05 23.53
CA GLN A 856 23.30 -43.85 24.23
C GLN A 856 22.61 -42.54 23.85
N VAL A 857 23.37 -41.45 23.72
CA VAL A 857 22.84 -40.13 23.33
C VAL A 857 22.29 -40.15 21.90
N CYS A 858 23.01 -40.79 20.96
CA CYS A 858 22.55 -40.93 19.57
C CYS A 858 21.37 -41.90 19.42
N ASN A 859 21.33 -43.02 20.17
CA ASN A 859 20.25 -44.01 20.09
C ASN A 859 18.92 -43.52 20.68
N HIS A 860 18.92 -42.58 21.62
CA HIS A 860 17.70 -42.04 22.22
C HIS A 860 16.85 -41.20 21.24
N GLN A 861 17.43 -40.77 20.12
CA GLN A 861 16.79 -39.95 19.08
C GLN A 861 16.27 -40.78 17.89
N VAL A 862 16.69 -42.04 17.75
CA VAL A 862 16.22 -42.95 16.68
C VAL A 862 14.99 -43.71 17.20
N PRO A 863 13.77 -43.46 16.69
CA PRO A 863 12.59 -44.17 17.18
C PRO A 863 12.68 -45.67 16.91
N ALA A 864 12.23 -46.48 17.86
CA ALA A 864 12.24 -47.95 17.78
C ALA A 864 11.25 -48.52 16.73
N SER A 865 10.45 -47.69 16.05
CA SER A 865 9.43 -48.08 15.09
C SER A 865 9.27 -47.05 13.95
N PRO A 866 9.08 -47.48 12.68
CA PRO A 866 8.84 -46.59 11.53
C PRO A 866 7.50 -45.84 11.56
N ASP A 867 6.56 -46.21 12.44
CA ASP A 867 5.19 -45.66 12.46
C ASP A 867 5.02 -44.45 13.42
N CYS A 868 6.11 -43.93 13.97
CA CYS A 868 6.10 -42.73 14.81
C CYS A 868 6.18 -41.52 13.90
N ALA A 869 5.18 -40.64 13.90
CA ALA A 869 5.13 -39.40 13.11
C ALA A 869 6.19 -38.36 13.55
N ASN A 870 7.48 -38.68 13.35
CA ASN A 870 8.63 -37.81 13.53
C ASN A 870 9.14 -37.34 12.16
N ASP A 871 9.73 -36.15 12.15
CA ASP A 871 10.39 -35.53 11.00
C ASP A 871 11.49 -36.44 10.42
N ASP A 872 11.23 -37.01 9.24
CA ASP A 872 12.15 -37.88 8.49
C ASP A 872 13.53 -37.23 8.26
N HIS A 873 13.59 -35.90 8.24
CA HIS A 873 14.84 -35.14 8.13
C HIS A 873 15.72 -35.23 9.38
N SER A 874 15.09 -35.18 10.56
CA SER A 874 15.78 -35.34 11.85
C SER A 874 16.29 -36.77 12.04
N ASN A 875 15.53 -37.77 11.59
CA ASN A 875 15.92 -39.19 11.61
C ASN A 875 17.15 -39.47 10.73
N ALA A 876 17.17 -38.95 9.49
CA ALA A 876 18.30 -39.11 8.59
C ALA A 876 19.60 -38.52 9.18
N ARG A 877 19.52 -37.36 9.85
CA ARG A 877 20.68 -36.71 10.49
C ARG A 877 21.17 -37.44 11.75
N ALA A 878 20.27 -37.97 12.57
CA ALA A 878 20.64 -38.77 13.74
C ALA A 878 21.43 -40.03 13.32
N LEU A 879 20.95 -40.72 12.28
CA LEU A 879 21.65 -41.88 11.70
C LEU A 879 23.00 -41.48 11.08
N LEU A 880 23.10 -40.32 10.43
CA LEU A 880 24.36 -39.80 9.92
C LEU A 880 25.39 -39.59 11.05
N ALA A 881 24.97 -39.03 12.19
CA ALA A 881 25.84 -38.84 13.36
C ALA A 881 26.27 -40.17 13.99
N LEU A 882 25.33 -41.12 14.13
CA LEU A 882 25.62 -42.45 14.65
C LEU A 882 26.57 -43.24 13.75
N GLY A 883 26.41 -43.15 12.42
CA GLY A 883 27.31 -43.81 11.48
C GLY A 883 28.73 -43.21 11.48
N LYS A 884 28.87 -41.89 11.66
CA LYS A 884 30.19 -41.28 11.91
C LYS A 884 30.84 -41.81 13.18
N LEU A 885 30.07 -41.95 14.26
CA LEU A 885 30.56 -42.50 15.52
C LEU A 885 31.00 -43.96 15.37
N HIS A 886 30.24 -44.79 14.65
CA HIS A 886 30.66 -46.16 14.36
C HIS A 886 31.93 -46.20 13.50
N HIS A 887 32.10 -45.26 12.56
CA HIS A 887 33.32 -45.14 11.76
C HIS A 887 34.53 -44.76 12.60
N THR A 888 34.42 -43.80 13.52
CA THR A 888 35.49 -43.41 14.44
C THR A 888 35.82 -44.50 15.46
N GLN A 889 34.83 -45.31 15.85
CA GLN A 889 35.02 -46.53 16.67
C GLN A 889 35.63 -47.71 15.89
N HIS A 890 35.94 -47.55 14.61
CA HIS A 890 36.39 -48.62 13.71
C HIS A 890 35.38 -49.77 13.53
N ARG A 891 34.10 -49.56 13.87
CA ARG A 891 32.96 -50.48 13.64
C ARG A 891 32.40 -50.27 12.24
N TYR A 892 33.22 -50.55 11.23
CA TYR A 892 32.93 -50.15 9.85
C TYR A 892 31.66 -50.78 9.25
N LEU A 893 31.33 -52.03 9.60
CA LEU A 893 30.13 -52.71 9.09
C LEU A 893 28.84 -52.06 9.61
N GLU A 894 28.81 -51.67 10.88
CA GLU A 894 27.66 -51.02 11.50
C GLU A 894 27.56 -49.56 11.07
N ALA A 895 28.70 -48.90 10.81
CA ALA A 895 28.74 -47.59 10.19
C ALA A 895 28.10 -47.62 8.80
N GLU A 896 28.48 -48.60 7.97
CA GLU A 896 27.92 -48.79 6.62
C GLU A 896 26.40 -49.04 6.66
N GLU A 897 25.93 -49.94 7.52
CA GLU A 897 24.49 -50.22 7.65
C GLU A 897 23.70 -48.97 8.08
N THR A 898 24.22 -48.24 9.06
CA THR A 898 23.57 -47.05 9.61
C THR A 898 23.52 -45.90 8.58
N ILE A 899 24.62 -45.67 7.86
CA ILE A 899 24.69 -44.64 6.82
C ILE A 899 23.85 -44.99 5.60
N THR A 900 23.74 -46.28 5.23
CA THR A 900 22.86 -46.73 4.15
C THR A 900 21.39 -46.43 4.47
N LYS A 901 20.97 -46.63 5.73
CA LYS A 901 19.62 -46.24 6.20
C LYS A 901 19.42 -44.72 6.13
N ALA A 902 20.41 -43.93 6.55
CA ALA A 902 20.35 -42.47 6.45
C ALA A 902 20.21 -41.99 4.99
N LEU A 903 20.93 -42.62 4.07
CA LEU A 903 20.90 -42.30 2.64
C LEU A 903 19.52 -42.60 2.05
N ALA A 904 18.95 -43.77 2.35
CA ALA A 904 17.63 -44.15 1.89
C ALA A 904 16.53 -43.16 2.35
N ILE A 905 16.60 -42.69 3.59
CA ILE A 905 15.66 -41.68 4.10
C ILE A 905 15.88 -40.35 3.38
N ALA A 906 17.13 -39.88 3.25
CA ALA A 906 17.45 -38.62 2.58
C ALA A 906 16.98 -38.58 1.11
N THR A 907 17.08 -39.71 0.40
CA THR A 907 16.56 -39.88 -0.96
C THR A 907 15.04 -39.89 -0.99
N ASN A 908 14.37 -40.57 -0.05
CA ASN A 908 12.91 -40.62 0.03
C ASN A 908 12.27 -39.24 0.28
N ILE A 909 12.90 -38.39 1.11
CA ILE A 909 12.43 -37.03 1.39
C ILE A 909 12.88 -35.99 0.35
N ALA A 910 13.54 -36.42 -0.74
CA ALA A 910 14.11 -35.56 -1.77
C ALA A 910 15.05 -34.46 -1.22
N HIS A 911 15.75 -34.73 -0.11
CA HIS A 911 16.69 -33.78 0.49
C HIS A 911 18.08 -33.92 -0.14
N LEU A 912 18.26 -33.24 -1.28
CA LEU A 912 19.47 -33.34 -2.12
C LEU A 912 20.78 -33.11 -1.35
N GLN A 913 20.85 -32.07 -0.50
CA GLN A 913 22.08 -31.79 0.28
C GLN A 913 22.43 -32.94 1.24
N GLY A 914 21.43 -33.58 1.83
CA GLY A 914 21.60 -34.71 2.76
C GLY A 914 22.02 -35.96 2.01
N GLN A 915 21.42 -36.20 0.83
CA GLN A 915 21.82 -37.30 -0.04
C GLN A 915 23.31 -37.18 -0.41
N ALA A 916 23.76 -36.03 -0.91
CA ALA A 916 25.16 -35.82 -1.29
C ALA A 916 26.15 -36.01 -0.12
N THR A 917 25.86 -35.42 1.04
CA THR A 917 26.72 -35.56 2.23
C THR A 917 26.75 -36.99 2.78
N THR A 918 25.66 -37.73 2.65
CA THR A 918 25.56 -39.12 3.14
C THR A 918 26.27 -40.08 2.20
N SER A 919 26.11 -39.93 0.87
CA SER A 919 26.86 -40.71 -0.13
C SER A 919 28.36 -40.45 -0.03
N GLN A 920 28.78 -39.19 0.21
CA GLN A 920 30.19 -38.86 0.45
C GLN A 920 30.75 -39.58 1.70
N LEU A 921 30.02 -39.54 2.82
CA LEU A 921 30.46 -40.22 4.04
C LEU A 921 30.49 -41.75 3.86
N LEU A 922 29.51 -42.31 3.15
CA LEU A 922 29.49 -43.74 2.83
C LEU A 922 30.74 -44.13 2.03
N ALA A 923 31.14 -43.33 1.05
CA ALA A 923 32.38 -43.54 0.29
C ALA A 923 33.65 -43.52 1.19
N GLU A 924 33.68 -42.68 2.23
CA GLU A 924 34.80 -42.63 3.20
C GLU A 924 34.84 -43.88 4.11
N ILE A 925 33.68 -44.38 4.54
CA ILE A 925 33.56 -45.64 5.28
C ILE A 925 34.01 -46.81 4.39
N LEU A 926 33.53 -46.87 3.15
CA LEU A 926 33.88 -47.91 2.19
C LEU A 926 35.38 -47.90 1.82
N ARG A 927 36.02 -46.71 1.81
CA ARG A 927 37.49 -46.59 1.71
C ARG A 927 38.19 -47.34 2.85
N SER A 928 37.70 -47.18 4.07
CA SER A 928 38.26 -47.81 5.27
C SER A 928 38.09 -49.34 5.25
N GLN A 929 37.06 -49.83 4.56
CA GLN A 929 36.82 -51.25 4.31
C GLN A 929 37.50 -51.81 3.04
N LEU A 930 38.21 -50.97 2.27
CA LEU A 930 38.82 -51.33 0.98
C LEU A 930 37.82 -51.80 -0.10
N LYS A 931 36.53 -51.45 0.02
CA LYS A 931 35.47 -51.78 -0.96
C LYS A 931 35.48 -50.78 -2.13
N ARG A 932 36.40 -51.00 -3.08
CA ARG A 932 36.70 -50.03 -4.15
C ARG A 932 35.56 -49.78 -5.15
N SER A 933 34.77 -50.79 -5.52
CA SER A 933 33.66 -50.64 -6.48
C SER A 933 32.52 -49.80 -5.90
N GLU A 934 32.02 -50.20 -4.73
CA GLU A 934 30.93 -49.49 -4.04
C GLU A 934 31.31 -48.06 -3.65
N ARG A 935 32.61 -47.82 -3.32
CA ARG A 935 33.14 -46.48 -3.11
C ARG A 935 33.02 -45.61 -4.36
N MET A 936 33.28 -46.16 -5.54
CA MET A 936 33.18 -45.42 -6.81
C MET A 936 31.73 -45.00 -7.08
N ASP A 937 30.78 -45.92 -6.93
CA ASP A 937 29.36 -45.65 -7.17
C ASP A 937 28.82 -44.52 -6.28
N ASN A 938 29.20 -44.52 -4.99
CA ASN A 938 28.80 -43.49 -4.04
C ASN A 938 29.45 -42.12 -4.31
N LEU A 939 30.69 -42.09 -4.81
CA LEU A 939 31.34 -40.84 -5.22
C LEU A 939 30.67 -40.25 -6.47
N ILE A 940 30.30 -41.09 -7.45
CA ILE A 940 29.56 -40.65 -8.64
C ILE A 940 28.18 -40.12 -8.26
N GLU A 941 27.46 -40.80 -7.37
CA GLU A 941 26.17 -40.31 -6.87
C GLU A 941 26.32 -38.94 -6.20
N ALA A 942 27.33 -38.78 -5.32
CA ALA A 942 27.59 -37.49 -4.67
C ALA A 942 27.93 -36.38 -5.68
N GLU A 943 28.70 -36.67 -6.73
CA GLU A 943 29.05 -35.71 -7.79
C GLU A 943 27.81 -35.21 -8.52
N VAL A 944 26.94 -36.13 -8.95
CA VAL A 944 25.71 -35.82 -9.68
C VAL A 944 24.78 -34.95 -8.81
N VAL A 945 24.62 -35.31 -7.54
CA VAL A 945 23.75 -34.57 -6.61
C VAL A 945 24.35 -33.19 -6.30
N TYR A 946 25.66 -33.06 -6.07
CA TYR A 946 26.30 -31.75 -5.89
C TYR A 946 26.22 -30.87 -7.15
N ALA A 947 26.23 -31.47 -8.34
CA ALA A 947 25.99 -30.75 -9.59
C ALA A 947 24.54 -30.21 -9.68
N GLN A 948 23.55 -30.98 -9.25
CA GLN A 948 22.14 -30.55 -9.21
C GLN A 948 21.91 -29.40 -8.22
N ILE A 949 22.60 -29.41 -7.07
CA ILE A 949 22.48 -28.36 -6.04
C ILE A 949 23.23 -27.08 -6.45
N GLY A 950 24.15 -27.15 -7.41
CA GLY A 950 25.04 -26.03 -7.76
C GLY A 950 26.18 -25.81 -6.75
N ASN A 951 26.49 -26.80 -5.91
CA ASN A 951 27.64 -26.73 -4.99
C ASN A 951 28.93 -27.15 -5.72
N HIS A 952 29.49 -26.20 -6.46
CA HIS A 952 30.67 -26.42 -7.29
C HIS A 952 31.95 -26.74 -6.50
N VAL A 953 32.08 -26.25 -5.25
CA VAL A 953 33.25 -26.53 -4.39
C VAL A 953 33.29 -28.00 -4.00
N SER A 954 32.20 -28.51 -3.42
CA SER A 954 32.12 -29.92 -3.00
C SER A 954 32.12 -30.85 -4.21
N ARG A 955 31.48 -30.47 -5.32
CA ARG A 955 31.55 -31.21 -6.58
C ARG A 955 33.00 -31.40 -7.04
N ALA A 956 33.80 -30.33 -7.08
CA ALA A 956 35.20 -30.42 -7.49
C ALA A 956 36.04 -31.29 -6.54
N GLU A 957 35.75 -31.25 -5.23
CA GLU A 957 36.43 -32.13 -4.25
C GLU A 957 36.12 -33.61 -4.50
N ILE A 958 34.84 -33.94 -4.78
CA ILE A 958 34.42 -35.30 -5.10
C ILE A 958 35.05 -35.79 -6.41
N VAL A 959 35.06 -34.96 -7.46
CA VAL A 959 35.72 -35.28 -8.73
C VAL A 959 37.22 -35.55 -8.51
N ARG A 960 37.88 -34.78 -7.64
CA ARG A 960 39.28 -35.04 -7.26
C ARG A 960 39.42 -36.36 -6.51
N LYS A 961 38.51 -36.71 -5.58
CA LYS A 961 38.50 -38.01 -4.87
C LYS A 961 38.25 -39.20 -5.81
N ILE A 962 37.49 -39.00 -6.90
CA ILE A 962 37.32 -39.98 -7.99
C ILE A 962 38.66 -40.18 -8.71
N GLY A 963 39.36 -39.09 -9.04
CA GLY A 963 40.73 -39.12 -9.57
C GLY A 963 41.69 -39.90 -8.68
N ASP A 964 41.71 -39.60 -7.37
CA ASP A 964 42.57 -40.33 -6.40
C ASP A 964 42.30 -41.85 -6.45
N LEU A 965 41.03 -42.27 -6.53
CA LEU A 965 40.64 -43.68 -6.61
C LEU A 965 41.01 -44.33 -7.95
N GLN A 966 40.95 -43.59 -9.05
CA GLN A 966 41.38 -44.06 -10.38
C GLN A 966 42.89 -44.28 -10.42
N VAL A 967 43.69 -43.42 -9.76
CA VAL A 967 45.14 -43.65 -9.57
C VAL A 967 45.38 -44.93 -8.78
N GLU A 968 44.66 -45.15 -7.67
CA GLU A 968 44.74 -46.40 -6.88
C GLU A 968 44.40 -47.66 -7.70
N GLN A 969 43.57 -47.51 -8.75
CA GLN A 969 43.17 -48.59 -9.67
C GLN A 969 44.10 -48.74 -10.89
N GLY A 970 45.09 -47.85 -11.06
CA GLY A 970 45.99 -47.82 -12.22
C GLY A 970 45.38 -47.21 -13.49
N MET A 971 44.22 -46.57 -13.39
CA MET A 971 43.52 -45.88 -14.48
C MET A 971 44.03 -44.43 -14.60
N TYR A 972 45.29 -44.28 -15.02
CA TYR A 972 45.96 -42.98 -14.96
C TYR A 972 45.40 -41.96 -15.95
N THR A 973 44.89 -42.38 -17.11
CA THR A 973 44.28 -41.50 -18.11
C THR A 973 43.00 -40.86 -17.61
N GLU A 974 42.12 -41.66 -17.01
CA GLU A 974 40.85 -41.22 -16.44
C GLU A 974 41.07 -40.37 -15.18
N ALA A 975 42.12 -40.67 -14.40
CA ALA A 975 42.54 -39.84 -13.28
C ALA A 975 43.00 -38.44 -13.72
N GLU A 976 43.77 -38.36 -14.82
CA GLU A 976 44.21 -37.09 -15.41
C GLU A 976 43.01 -36.24 -15.86
N GLU A 977 42.03 -36.84 -16.53
CA GLU A 977 40.77 -36.19 -16.92
C GLU A 977 39.97 -35.68 -15.70
N SER A 978 39.86 -36.50 -14.65
CA SER A 978 39.17 -36.11 -13.41
C SER A 978 39.85 -34.93 -12.72
N TYR A 979 41.19 -34.91 -12.63
CA TYR A 979 41.90 -33.79 -12.04
C TYR A 979 41.79 -32.51 -12.86
N HIS A 980 41.80 -32.58 -14.19
CA HIS A 980 41.54 -31.43 -15.05
C HIS A 980 40.11 -30.92 -14.94
N LEU A 981 39.11 -31.80 -14.81
CA LEU A 981 37.74 -31.41 -14.56
C LEU A 981 37.60 -30.70 -13.20
N ALA A 982 38.19 -31.25 -12.13
CA ALA A 982 38.21 -30.61 -10.82
C ALA A 982 38.91 -29.23 -10.87
N GLN A 983 40.03 -29.11 -11.59
CA GLN A 983 40.73 -27.86 -11.81
C GLN A 983 39.85 -26.83 -12.53
N ALA A 984 39.18 -27.23 -13.62
CA ALA A 984 38.30 -26.35 -14.39
C ALA A 984 37.09 -25.87 -13.56
N ILE A 985 36.52 -26.74 -12.72
CA ILE A 985 35.45 -26.36 -11.79
C ILE A 985 35.97 -25.39 -10.73
N TYR A 986 37.16 -25.62 -10.15
CA TYR A 986 37.75 -24.67 -9.19
C TYR A 986 38.10 -23.33 -9.83
N LEU A 987 38.52 -23.33 -11.09
CA LEU A 987 38.81 -22.11 -11.85
C LEU A 987 37.55 -21.31 -12.15
N SER A 988 36.42 -21.97 -12.46
CA SER A 988 35.16 -21.27 -12.76
C SER A 988 34.53 -20.57 -11.53
N ILE A 989 34.97 -20.92 -10.32
CA ILE A 989 34.53 -20.32 -9.06
C ILE A 989 35.63 -19.51 -8.36
N ASP A 990 36.69 -19.14 -9.07
CA ASP A 990 37.84 -18.36 -8.57
C ASP A 990 38.49 -18.94 -7.29
N ASN A 991 38.46 -20.27 -7.12
CA ASN A 991 39.07 -20.96 -5.97
C ASN A 991 40.52 -21.34 -6.27
N ALA A 992 41.44 -20.39 -6.07
CA ALA A 992 42.86 -20.57 -6.31
C ALA A 992 43.50 -21.73 -5.52
N GLY A 993 43.05 -22.00 -4.29
CA GLY A 993 43.57 -23.10 -3.47
C GLY A 993 43.16 -24.48 -3.98
N GLY A 994 41.93 -24.61 -4.48
CA GLY A 994 41.46 -25.81 -5.16
C GLY A 994 42.23 -26.06 -6.47
N VAL A 995 42.45 -25.02 -7.28
CA VAL A 995 43.27 -25.10 -8.50
C VAL A 995 44.69 -25.57 -8.18
N ALA A 996 45.33 -24.96 -7.18
CA ALA A 996 46.68 -25.34 -6.75
C ALA A 996 46.75 -26.79 -6.23
N THR A 997 45.72 -27.24 -5.51
CA THR A 997 45.63 -28.63 -5.02
C THR A 997 45.47 -29.62 -6.17
N SER A 998 44.64 -29.32 -7.18
CA SER A 998 44.48 -30.16 -8.36
C SER A 998 45.75 -30.24 -9.21
N LEU A 999 46.47 -29.11 -9.36
CA LEU A 999 47.79 -29.06 -10.00
C LEU A 999 48.81 -29.95 -9.27
N ARG A 1000 48.82 -29.94 -7.94
CA ARG A 1000 49.68 -30.83 -7.15
C ARG A 1000 49.35 -32.31 -7.41
N GLN A 1001 48.07 -32.68 -7.49
CA GLN A 1001 47.65 -34.06 -7.79
C GLN A 1001 48.04 -34.49 -9.22
N LEU A 1002 47.94 -33.58 -10.20
CA LEU A 1002 48.45 -33.81 -11.56
C LEU A 1002 49.97 -34.01 -11.55
N GLY A 1003 50.71 -33.21 -10.76
CA GLY A 1003 52.15 -33.39 -10.58
C GLY A 1003 52.52 -34.77 -10.00
N GLU A 1004 51.79 -35.22 -8.98
CA GLU A 1004 51.96 -36.56 -8.38
C GLU A 1004 51.65 -37.67 -9.39
N LEU A 1005 50.59 -37.52 -10.19
CA LEU A 1005 50.25 -38.44 -11.28
C LEU A 1005 51.36 -38.53 -12.34
N CYS A 1006 51.93 -37.39 -12.73
CA CYS A 1006 53.06 -37.34 -13.67
C CYS A 1006 54.31 -38.04 -13.12
N ILE A 1007 54.57 -37.98 -11.80
CA ILE A 1007 55.65 -38.78 -11.17
C ILE A 1007 55.38 -40.28 -11.38
N TYR A 1008 54.15 -40.77 -11.10
CA TYR A 1008 53.80 -42.19 -11.27
C TYR A 1008 53.95 -42.66 -12.73
N GLN A 1009 53.72 -41.78 -13.70
CA GLN A 1009 53.90 -42.07 -15.13
C GLN A 1009 55.33 -41.85 -15.64
N GLY A 1010 56.26 -41.36 -14.81
CA GLY A 1010 57.65 -41.04 -15.22
C GLY A 1010 57.80 -39.75 -16.05
N ARG A 1011 56.76 -38.91 -16.13
CA ARG A 1011 56.73 -37.60 -16.83
C ARG A 1011 57.33 -36.50 -15.94
N HIS A 1012 58.61 -36.63 -15.61
CA HIS A 1012 59.25 -35.78 -14.60
C HIS A 1012 59.31 -34.28 -14.97
N ALA A 1013 59.40 -33.93 -16.25
CA ALA A 1013 59.43 -32.52 -16.68
C ALA A 1013 58.07 -31.82 -16.47
N GLU A 1014 56.97 -32.52 -16.76
CA GLU A 1014 55.62 -32.01 -16.58
C GLU A 1014 55.24 -31.96 -15.09
N ALA A 1015 55.71 -32.95 -14.31
CA ALA A 1015 55.57 -32.93 -12.85
C ALA A 1015 56.23 -31.68 -12.23
N GLU A 1016 57.45 -31.33 -12.67
CA GLU A 1016 58.17 -30.12 -12.22
C GLU A 1016 57.38 -28.84 -12.51
N GLU A 1017 56.77 -28.75 -13.69
CA GLU A 1017 55.91 -27.62 -14.07
C GLU A 1017 54.65 -27.53 -13.19
N TYR A 1018 53.94 -28.65 -13.02
CA TYR A 1018 52.72 -28.69 -12.21
C TYR A 1018 52.97 -28.33 -10.74
N PHE A 1019 54.03 -28.85 -10.11
CA PHE A 1019 54.35 -28.47 -8.73
C PHE A 1019 54.80 -27.01 -8.61
N THR A 1020 55.50 -26.47 -9.62
CA THR A 1020 55.87 -25.05 -9.64
C THR A 1020 54.63 -24.15 -9.69
N GLN A 1021 53.66 -24.49 -10.55
CA GLN A 1021 52.39 -23.77 -10.63
C GLN A 1021 51.55 -23.94 -9.35
N ALA A 1022 51.51 -25.13 -8.76
CA ALA A 1022 50.83 -25.39 -7.50
C ALA A 1022 51.42 -24.54 -6.36
N ARG A 1023 52.76 -24.45 -6.27
CA ARG A 1023 53.46 -23.63 -5.27
C ARG A 1023 53.08 -22.16 -5.41
N LEU A 1024 53.13 -21.62 -6.63
CA LEU A 1024 52.73 -20.24 -6.90
C LEU A 1024 51.26 -20.00 -6.53
N GLY A 1025 50.37 -20.94 -6.85
CA GLY A 1025 48.96 -20.87 -6.48
C GLY A 1025 48.73 -20.81 -4.97
N HIS A 1026 49.41 -21.66 -4.19
CA HIS A 1026 49.32 -21.65 -2.72
C HIS A 1026 49.94 -20.38 -2.10
N ALA A 1027 51.03 -19.84 -2.68
CA ALA A 1027 51.67 -18.61 -2.22
C ALA A 1027 50.79 -17.36 -2.41
N VAL A 1028 49.93 -17.33 -3.43
CA VAL A 1028 48.96 -16.24 -3.67
C VAL A 1028 47.88 -16.19 -2.59
N ILE A 1029 47.51 -17.32 -1.98
CA ILE A 1029 46.47 -17.44 -0.94
C ILE A 1029 47.03 -17.67 0.47
N PRO A 1030 48.21 -17.11 0.77
CA PRO A 1030 49.11 -17.49 1.88
C PRO A 1030 48.91 -18.88 2.52
N ASP A 1031 48.72 -19.94 1.73
CA ASP A 1031 48.58 -21.32 2.24
C ASP A 1031 49.95 -21.97 2.39
N GLU A 1032 50.60 -21.68 3.52
CA GLU A 1032 51.95 -22.16 3.83
C GLU A 1032 52.05 -23.69 3.85
N ASN A 1033 50.99 -24.40 4.25
CA ASN A 1033 50.99 -25.86 4.28
C ASN A 1033 50.84 -26.47 2.88
N GLY A 1034 50.03 -25.87 2.00
CA GLY A 1034 49.95 -26.25 0.59
C GLY A 1034 51.24 -25.95 -0.16
N GLU A 1035 51.88 -24.82 0.13
CA GLU A 1035 53.19 -24.45 -0.43
C GLU A 1035 54.28 -25.45 -0.05
N ALA A 1036 54.36 -25.85 1.23
CA ALA A 1036 55.31 -26.86 1.69
C ALA A 1036 55.11 -28.22 1.01
N LYS A 1037 53.86 -28.64 0.78
CA LYS A 1037 53.55 -29.89 0.06
C LYS A 1037 53.90 -29.84 -1.42
N ALA A 1038 53.72 -28.68 -2.07
CA ALA A 1038 54.16 -28.50 -3.46
C ALA A 1038 55.70 -28.54 -3.56
N LEU A 1039 56.41 -27.97 -2.57
CA LEU A 1039 57.87 -28.07 -2.45
C LEU A 1039 58.36 -29.50 -2.18
N ASP A 1040 57.63 -30.30 -1.39
CA ASP A 1040 57.92 -31.73 -1.24
C ASP A 1040 57.84 -32.47 -2.59
N GLY A 1041 56.82 -32.15 -3.40
CA GLY A 1041 56.67 -32.66 -4.76
C GLY A 1041 57.84 -32.27 -5.67
N LEU A 1042 58.24 -30.99 -5.66
CA LEU A 1042 59.44 -30.51 -6.39
C LEU A 1042 60.72 -31.22 -5.93
N THR A 1043 60.90 -31.35 -4.63
CA THR A 1043 62.05 -32.05 -4.02
C THR A 1043 62.14 -33.49 -4.55
N ALA A 1044 61.01 -34.21 -4.56
CA ALA A 1044 60.93 -35.57 -5.08
C ALA A 1044 61.26 -35.65 -6.58
N VAL A 1045 60.72 -34.73 -7.39
CA VAL A 1045 61.00 -34.68 -8.84
C VAL A 1045 62.47 -34.38 -9.11
N HIS A 1046 63.07 -33.41 -8.42
CA HIS A 1046 64.48 -33.05 -8.58
C HIS A 1046 65.41 -34.20 -8.17
N ALA A 1047 65.07 -34.93 -7.09
CA ALA A 1047 65.80 -36.13 -6.69
C ALA A 1047 65.72 -37.24 -7.76
N LEU A 1048 64.54 -37.49 -8.34
CA LEU A 1048 64.34 -38.46 -9.41
C LEU A 1048 65.07 -38.09 -10.72
N GLN A 1049 65.20 -36.79 -10.99
CA GLN A 1049 65.96 -36.27 -12.14
C GLN A 1049 67.48 -36.20 -11.90
N GLY A 1050 67.96 -36.49 -10.68
CA GLY A 1050 69.38 -36.38 -10.32
C GLY A 1050 69.88 -34.95 -10.08
N LYS A 1051 68.98 -33.97 -9.97
CA LYS A 1051 69.29 -32.56 -9.66
C LYS A 1051 69.41 -32.35 -8.15
N PHE A 1052 70.41 -32.98 -7.52
CA PHE A 1052 70.53 -33.00 -6.06
C PHE A 1052 70.72 -31.61 -5.41
N GLY A 1053 71.30 -30.64 -6.13
CA GLY A 1053 71.41 -29.26 -5.65
C GLY A 1053 70.05 -28.56 -5.52
N ASP A 1054 69.19 -28.72 -6.52
CA ASP A 1054 67.84 -28.14 -6.55
C ASP A 1054 66.91 -28.86 -5.55
N ALA A 1055 67.05 -30.19 -5.43
CA ALA A 1055 66.35 -30.99 -4.42
C ALA A 1055 66.72 -30.56 -2.99
N LYS A 1056 68.00 -30.26 -2.73
CA LYS A 1056 68.44 -29.73 -1.43
C LYS A 1056 67.85 -28.36 -1.14
N ALA A 1057 67.83 -27.46 -2.12
CA ALA A 1057 67.29 -26.10 -1.95
C ALA A 1057 65.78 -26.12 -1.64
N THR A 1058 65.00 -26.85 -2.44
CA THR A 1058 63.54 -26.98 -2.25
C THR A 1058 63.19 -27.70 -0.94
N CYS A 1059 63.96 -28.71 -0.54
CA CYS A 1059 63.79 -29.41 0.73
C CYS A 1059 64.04 -28.49 1.95
N MET A 1060 65.09 -27.67 1.90
CA MET A 1060 65.39 -26.71 2.99
C MET A 1060 64.27 -25.68 3.18
N GLU A 1061 63.72 -25.18 2.07
CA GLU A 1061 62.61 -24.23 2.06
C GLU A 1061 61.34 -24.87 2.64
N ALA A 1062 60.98 -26.09 2.22
CA ALA A 1062 59.86 -26.84 2.80
C ALA A 1062 60.04 -27.07 4.31
N CYS A 1063 61.24 -27.44 4.75
CA CYS A 1063 61.54 -27.64 6.17
C CYS A 1063 61.37 -26.37 7.00
N GLU A 1064 61.75 -25.21 6.46
CA GLU A 1064 61.58 -23.93 7.13
C GLU A 1064 60.10 -23.57 7.29
N ILE A 1065 59.30 -23.77 6.23
CA ILE A 1065 57.86 -23.57 6.27
C ILE A 1065 57.21 -24.52 7.29
N TYR A 1066 57.53 -25.82 7.27
CA TYR A 1066 57.00 -26.79 8.24
C TYR A 1066 57.32 -26.41 9.69
N ARG A 1067 58.54 -25.92 9.98
CA ARG A 1067 58.89 -25.41 11.32
C ARG A 1067 58.11 -24.15 11.70
N ARG A 1068 57.90 -23.23 10.75
CA ARG A 1068 57.13 -21.99 10.98
C ARG A 1068 55.68 -22.27 11.35
N ILE A 1069 55.05 -23.25 10.68
CA ILE A 1069 53.67 -23.66 10.96
C ILE A 1069 53.52 -24.71 12.08
N GLY A 1070 54.63 -25.12 12.72
CA GLY A 1070 54.62 -26.09 13.82
C GLY A 1070 54.20 -27.51 13.43
N ARG A 1071 54.43 -27.93 12.18
CA ARG A 1071 54.12 -29.29 11.69
C ARG A 1071 55.37 -30.18 11.60
N PRO A 1072 55.22 -31.51 11.75
CA PRO A 1072 56.33 -32.44 11.55
C PRO A 1072 56.82 -32.40 10.08
N LEU A 1073 58.12 -32.60 9.89
CA LEU A 1073 58.72 -32.69 8.55
C LEU A 1073 58.12 -33.87 7.77
N SER A 1074 57.95 -33.69 6.47
CA SER A 1074 57.50 -34.75 5.56
C SER A 1074 58.53 -35.88 5.46
N GLU A 1075 58.08 -37.09 5.14
CA GLU A 1075 58.98 -38.24 4.93
C GLU A 1075 60.03 -37.98 3.84
N ILE A 1076 59.65 -37.23 2.80
CA ILE A 1076 60.54 -36.79 1.72
C ILE A 1076 61.62 -35.86 2.27
N CYS A 1077 61.24 -34.87 3.06
CA CYS A 1077 62.19 -33.96 3.70
C CYS A 1077 63.12 -34.70 4.66
N VAL A 1078 62.62 -35.65 5.45
CA VAL A 1078 63.43 -36.46 6.37
C VAL A 1078 64.41 -37.34 5.60
N TYR A 1079 63.95 -38.01 4.54
CA TYR A 1079 64.77 -38.88 3.71
C TYR A 1079 65.90 -38.12 3.00
N ILE A 1080 65.56 -37.01 2.33
CA ILE A 1080 66.53 -36.18 1.60
C ILE A 1080 67.48 -35.46 2.57
N SER A 1081 66.99 -34.94 3.70
CA SER A 1081 67.86 -34.37 4.74
C SER A 1081 68.82 -35.41 5.34
N GLY A 1082 68.37 -36.67 5.50
CA GLY A 1082 69.21 -37.79 5.92
C GLY A 1082 70.30 -38.13 4.90
N MET A 1083 69.97 -38.14 3.60
CA MET A 1083 70.97 -38.36 2.54
C MET A 1083 71.98 -37.20 2.44
N ILE A 1084 71.54 -35.95 2.64
CA ILE A 1084 72.42 -34.77 2.65
C ILE A 1084 73.43 -34.84 3.82
N HIS A 1085 72.98 -35.25 5.01
CA HIS A 1085 73.88 -35.43 6.16
C HIS A 1085 74.94 -36.52 5.93
N VAL A 1086 74.59 -37.62 5.25
CA VAL A 1086 75.53 -38.71 4.92
C VAL A 1086 76.56 -38.27 3.87
N VAL A 1087 76.18 -37.41 2.93
CA VAL A 1087 77.10 -36.87 1.90
C VAL A 1087 78.03 -35.79 2.46
N GLU A 1088 77.61 -35.04 3.47
CA GLU A 1088 78.45 -34.02 4.14
C GLU A 1088 79.45 -34.62 5.14
N GLU A 1089 79.18 -35.79 5.73
CA GLU A 1089 80.12 -36.49 6.64
C GLU A 1089 81.14 -37.39 5.91
N ASN A 1090 80.95 -37.69 4.63
CA ASN A 1090 81.87 -38.50 3.85
C ASN A 1090 81.95 -38.03 2.38
N PRO A 1091 82.70 -36.94 2.10
CA PRO A 1091 82.95 -36.52 0.73
C PRO A 1091 83.91 -37.52 0.07
N LEU A 1092 83.44 -38.24 -0.94
CA LEU A 1092 84.32 -38.95 -1.87
C LEU A 1092 85.07 -37.96 -2.77
#